data_AF-A0A956FA48-F1
#
_entry.id   AF-A0A956FA48-F1
#
_cell.length_a   1.000
_cell.length_b   1.000
_cell.length_c   1.000
_cell.angle_alpha   90.00
_cell.angle_beta   90.00
_cell.angle_gamma   90.00
#
_symmetry.space_group_name_H-M   'P 1'
#
loop_
_entity.id
_entity.type
_entity.pdbx_description
1 polymer ?
#
loop_
_entity_poly.entity_id
_entity_poly.type
_entity_poly.pdbx_seq_one_letter_code
_entity_poly.pdbx_strand_id
1 'polypeptide(L)'
;MILASLLGAGLALASTQALDPEARAAALLQDDRYGFCHEDAYPLTADEEGWCSVAELAEPRCPSLPAACGAPRGTEQGPPGRLARRSVSEEPDEPDEPEPPSPPPSSDDPGDASMPAMGGVGQVLFWMIVVLAVVLIVRAIATNLAPHRRREGASEAPPPAADDEPAPPEPAATMLPAESDVDRLLAAARDAAARQRWNEAVVMLHAALLRRLDHEGLVHLHRSRTSGDYLRQLRAQPELHAPVRDALRDIDRAHFGGGPPSAAGFESILGKVRAIVQRVGSTSLLLLLLLGAGPSCDDAGPRYPWGDSPSGVDATIELLRDAGTEAGYAREPLDERDEPPGIVVLLQDARPSPSEWEALRSMVASGGMLVTTPAALPPWWSVELRAVPTPERARGLPLRPHLLSSWPDPEPPLWLPLGAMLETGKGGRQGELLLLRGDHPYAMQWEHGMGMILVLAEDRLLANASLAIPGHPTAVVALLGIRGEEVVFVDGSRPAGAADPAASIEHSHLTPALIQLLVLVGLLYLWRGARFGRPRPLPAPSRRAFVQHARAMAQHYARAGARDHAATVYCRWALERLREQSGRADGLSGLARSVAHRTGRDATAVMRLLVEAHGAAESGPESDTDGLRLVRELATLLSEERES
;
A
#
# COMPACT_ATOMS: atom_id res chain seq x y z
N MET A 1 -7.03 -63.23 21.20
CA MET A 1 -7.94 -62.78 22.28
C MET A 1 -7.27 -62.63 23.66
N ILE A 2 -5.92 -62.49 23.79
CA ILE A 2 -5.26 -62.14 25.08
C ILE A 2 -3.94 -61.35 24.85
N LEU A 3 -3.86 -60.41 23.89
CA LEU A 3 -2.61 -59.63 23.71
C LEU A 3 -2.79 -58.27 23.03
N ALA A 4 -3.83 -57.52 23.41
CA ALA A 4 -4.12 -56.18 22.86
C ALA A 4 -4.64 -55.17 23.90
N SER A 5 -4.27 -55.32 25.19
CA SER A 5 -4.85 -54.49 26.28
C SER A 5 -3.83 -53.82 27.20
N LEU A 6 -2.56 -53.68 26.80
CA LEU A 6 -1.51 -53.18 27.71
C LEU A 6 -0.56 -52.10 27.16
N LEU A 7 -0.91 -51.43 26.07
CA LEU A 7 -0.14 -50.28 25.56
C LEU A 7 -1.08 -49.12 25.22
N GLY A 8 -1.05 -48.07 26.04
CA GLY A 8 -1.60 -46.76 25.65
C GLY A 8 -2.44 -46.00 26.68
N ALA A 9 -2.53 -46.43 27.94
CA ALA A 9 -3.14 -45.64 29.02
C ALA A 9 -2.18 -44.59 29.61
N GLY A 10 -1.57 -43.78 28.75
CA GLY A 10 -0.51 -42.84 29.13
C GLY A 10 -0.51 -41.59 28.26
N LEU A 11 -1.63 -40.87 28.23
CA LEU A 11 -1.66 -39.49 27.73
C LEU A 11 -2.60 -38.65 28.61
N ALA A 12 -1.97 -37.67 29.29
CA ALA A 12 -2.54 -36.43 29.79
C ALA A 12 -3.74 -36.52 30.77
N LEU A 13 -3.49 -37.04 31.97
CA LEU A 13 -4.00 -36.35 33.17
C LEU A 13 -3.15 -35.09 33.35
N ALA A 14 -3.39 -34.07 32.52
CA ALA A 14 -3.03 -32.72 32.89
C ALA A 14 -3.87 -32.42 34.13
N SER A 15 -3.22 -32.38 35.29
CA SER A 15 -3.82 -31.88 36.51
C SER A 15 -4.40 -30.51 36.19
N THR A 16 -5.73 -30.41 36.05
CA THR A 16 -6.46 -29.16 36.15
C THR A 16 -6.20 -28.65 37.56
N GLN A 17 -5.13 -27.87 37.74
CA GLN A 17 -5.02 -27.05 38.92
C GLN A 17 -6.30 -26.21 38.91
N ALA A 18 -7.11 -26.35 39.96
CA ALA A 18 -8.24 -25.47 40.16
C ALA A 18 -7.66 -24.05 40.15
N LEU A 19 -8.09 -23.22 39.20
CA LEU A 19 -7.71 -21.82 39.19
C LEU A 19 -8.10 -21.23 40.55
N ASP A 20 -7.16 -20.59 41.22
CA ASP A 20 -7.45 -19.73 42.37
C ASP A 20 -7.82 -18.35 41.81
N PRO A 21 -9.11 -17.96 41.81
CA PRO A 21 -9.55 -16.70 41.20
C PRO A 21 -8.90 -15.48 41.89
N GLU A 22 -8.62 -15.59 43.18
CA GLU A 22 -8.03 -14.49 43.96
C GLU A 22 -6.58 -14.25 43.57
N ALA A 23 -5.77 -15.31 43.47
CA ALA A 23 -4.39 -15.21 43.02
C ALA A 23 -4.32 -14.77 41.55
N ARG A 24 -5.25 -15.21 40.71
CA ARG A 24 -5.27 -14.84 39.30
C ARG A 24 -5.66 -13.38 39.09
N ALA A 25 -6.71 -12.90 39.75
CA ALA A 25 -7.09 -11.50 39.71
C ALA A 25 -5.96 -10.58 40.20
N ALA A 26 -5.27 -10.96 41.29
CA ALA A 26 -4.09 -10.24 41.74
C ALA A 26 -3.01 -10.17 40.65
N ALA A 27 -2.73 -11.26 39.95
CA ALA A 27 -1.76 -11.28 38.85
C ALA A 27 -2.20 -10.45 37.63
N LEU A 28 -3.49 -10.42 37.30
CA LEU A 28 -4.03 -9.60 36.20
C LEU A 28 -3.87 -8.11 36.49
N LEU A 29 -4.19 -7.67 37.72
CA LEU A 29 -4.07 -6.28 38.15
C LEU A 29 -2.62 -5.79 38.37
N GLN A 30 -1.62 -6.65 38.14
CA GLN A 30 -0.20 -6.24 38.09
C GLN A 30 0.25 -5.83 36.68
N ASP A 31 -0.61 -5.95 35.67
CA ASP A 31 -0.32 -5.47 34.32
C ASP A 31 -0.39 -3.93 34.28
N ASP A 32 0.67 -3.30 33.76
CA ASP A 32 0.82 -1.84 33.66
C ASP A 32 -0.37 -1.14 32.96
N ARG A 33 -1.15 -1.85 32.12
CA ARG A 33 -2.35 -1.28 31.50
C ARG A 33 -3.41 -0.85 32.52
N TYR A 34 -3.46 -1.49 33.70
CA TYR A 34 -4.33 -1.11 34.80
C TYR A 34 -3.69 -0.01 35.62
N GLY A 35 -3.47 1.15 34.98
CA GLY A 35 -2.73 2.27 35.56
C GLY A 35 -3.23 2.71 36.94
N PHE A 36 -4.52 2.52 37.27
CA PHE A 36 -5.07 2.83 38.60
C PHE A 36 -4.46 2.01 39.75
N CYS A 37 -3.79 0.90 39.46
CA CYS A 37 -3.05 0.10 40.44
C CYS A 37 -1.56 0.44 40.52
N HIS A 38 -1.03 1.22 39.57
CA HIS A 38 0.41 1.46 39.41
C HIS A 38 0.80 2.95 39.40
N GLU A 39 -0.17 3.83 39.19
CA GLU A 39 0.04 5.27 39.07
C GLU A 39 -0.67 6.02 40.19
N ASP A 40 0.09 6.58 41.12
CA ASP A 40 -0.44 7.35 42.25
C ASP A 40 -1.19 8.61 41.80
N ALA A 41 -0.91 9.11 40.60
CA ALA A 41 -1.55 10.27 39.99
C ALA A 41 -2.64 9.87 38.95
N TYR A 42 -3.13 8.64 38.99
CA TYR A 42 -4.14 8.17 38.03
C TYR A 42 -5.41 9.04 38.09
N PRO A 43 -5.85 9.63 36.97
CA PRO A 43 -6.90 10.64 36.98
C PRO A 43 -8.31 10.02 37.07
N LEU A 44 -8.75 9.59 38.24
CA LEU A 44 -10.09 8.99 38.43
C LEU A 44 -11.21 9.95 37.96
N THR A 45 -12.24 9.40 37.31
CA THR A 45 -13.45 10.16 36.95
C THR A 45 -14.34 10.39 38.17
N ALA A 46 -15.35 11.27 38.04
CA ALA A 46 -16.32 11.51 39.11
C ALA A 46 -17.09 10.24 39.51
N ASP A 47 -17.43 9.37 38.55
CA ASP A 47 -18.12 8.11 38.85
C ASP A 47 -17.19 7.08 39.52
N GLU A 48 -15.90 7.10 39.18
CA GLU A 48 -14.87 6.24 39.76
C GLU A 48 -14.47 6.66 41.18
N GLU A 49 -14.74 7.91 41.59
CA GLU A 49 -14.51 8.39 42.95
C GLU A 49 -15.20 7.52 44.02
N GLY A 50 -16.31 6.86 43.65
CA GLY A 50 -16.98 5.91 44.53
C GLY A 50 -16.03 4.86 45.12
N TRP A 51 -15.07 4.38 44.32
CA TRP A 51 -14.07 3.37 44.73
C TRP A 51 -13.18 3.83 45.88
N CYS A 52 -13.02 5.13 46.09
CA CYS A 52 -12.22 5.68 47.18
C CYS A 52 -12.76 5.32 48.57
N SER A 53 -14.06 5.04 48.69
CA SER A 53 -14.66 4.56 49.94
C SER A 53 -14.20 3.16 50.36
N VAL A 54 -13.63 2.38 49.44
CA VAL A 54 -13.16 1.01 49.64
C VAL A 54 -11.70 0.79 49.22
N ALA A 55 -10.97 1.85 48.84
CA ALA A 55 -9.61 1.75 48.31
C ALA A 55 -8.61 1.11 49.28
N GLU A 56 -8.75 1.34 50.59
CA GLU A 56 -7.92 0.69 51.63
C GLU A 56 -8.01 -0.85 51.57
N LEU A 57 -9.15 -1.42 51.17
CA LEU A 57 -9.33 -2.87 51.02
C LEU A 57 -8.66 -3.42 49.75
N ALA A 58 -8.45 -2.56 48.76
CA ALA A 58 -7.83 -2.90 47.48
C ALA A 58 -6.29 -2.78 47.52
N GLU A 59 -5.71 -2.07 48.50
CA GLU A 59 -4.26 -1.83 48.65
C GLU A 59 -3.38 -3.08 48.46
N PRO A 60 -3.73 -4.28 48.98
CA PRO A 60 -2.89 -5.48 48.81
C PRO A 60 -2.71 -5.94 47.35
N ARG A 61 -3.64 -5.59 46.46
CA ARG A 61 -3.61 -5.94 45.03
C ARG A 61 -3.35 -4.75 44.12
N CYS A 62 -3.75 -3.56 44.57
CA CYS A 62 -3.81 -2.34 43.80
C CYS A 62 -3.27 -1.18 44.67
N PRO A 63 -1.95 -1.13 44.88
CA PRO A 63 -1.33 -0.27 45.89
C PRO A 63 -1.48 1.23 45.59
N SER A 64 -1.57 1.62 44.32
CA SER A 64 -1.72 3.05 43.95
C SER A 64 -3.16 3.56 43.98
N LEU A 65 -4.18 2.70 44.08
CA LEU A 65 -5.58 3.15 44.09
C LEU A 65 -5.92 4.10 45.26
N PRO A 66 -5.46 3.86 46.51
CA PRO A 66 -5.59 4.83 47.59
C PRO A 66 -4.93 6.18 47.31
N ALA A 67 -3.79 6.20 46.62
CA ALA A 67 -3.09 7.43 46.27
C ALA A 67 -3.80 8.18 45.13
N ALA A 68 -4.28 7.45 44.10
CA ALA A 68 -5.06 7.97 42.99
C ALA A 68 -6.34 8.68 43.42
N CYS A 69 -6.91 8.30 44.57
CA CYS A 69 -8.05 9.00 45.17
C CYS A 69 -7.78 10.45 45.57
N GLY A 70 -6.51 10.84 45.75
CA GLY A 70 -6.09 12.21 45.99
C GLY A 70 -5.61 12.96 44.74
N ALA A 71 -5.62 12.32 43.56
CA ALA A 71 -5.11 12.90 42.32
C ALA A 71 -6.14 13.83 41.63
N PRO A 72 -5.71 14.74 40.74
CA PRO A 72 -6.60 15.54 39.91
C PRO A 72 -7.56 14.68 39.09
N ARG A 73 -8.81 15.14 38.94
CA ARG A 73 -9.86 14.35 38.31
C ARG A 73 -9.73 14.31 36.80
N GLY A 74 -9.98 13.13 36.24
CA GLY A 74 -10.09 12.94 34.80
C GLY A 74 -11.48 13.32 34.28
N THR A 75 -11.52 13.85 33.06
CA THR A 75 -12.75 13.99 32.28
C THR A 75 -12.77 12.95 31.17
N GLU A 76 -13.94 12.35 30.94
CA GLU A 76 -14.16 11.48 29.80
C GLU A 76 -14.47 12.31 28.55
N GLN A 77 -13.72 12.07 27.48
CA GLN A 77 -13.92 12.63 26.16
C GLN A 77 -14.43 11.54 25.21
N GLY A 78 -15.48 11.85 24.45
CA GLY A 78 -16.07 10.93 23.47
C GLY A 78 -17.40 10.32 23.94
N PRO A 79 -17.97 9.38 23.16
CA PRO A 79 -19.18 8.69 23.55
C PRO A 79 -18.92 7.81 24.79
N PRO A 80 -19.91 7.66 25.70
CA PRO A 80 -19.76 6.87 26.91
C PRO A 80 -19.42 5.39 26.59
N GLY A 81 -18.74 4.74 27.53
CA GLY A 81 -18.30 3.34 27.42
C GLY A 81 -16.91 3.19 26.81
N ARG A 82 -16.63 2.03 26.19
CA ARG A 82 -15.26 1.62 25.80
C ARG A 82 -14.52 2.53 24.80
N LEU A 83 -15.26 3.43 24.13
CA LEU A 83 -14.70 4.39 23.16
C LEU A 83 -14.32 5.72 23.81
N ALA A 84 -14.71 5.95 25.07
CA ALA A 84 -14.32 7.12 25.82
C ALA A 84 -12.80 7.13 26.04
N ARG A 85 -12.20 8.31 25.91
CA ARG A 85 -10.81 8.59 26.24
C ARG A 85 -10.77 9.46 27.48
N ARG A 86 -9.77 9.24 28.32
CA ARG A 86 -9.57 10.07 29.50
C ARG A 86 -8.54 11.15 29.24
N SER A 87 -8.86 12.38 29.60
CA SER A 87 -7.90 13.48 29.72
C SER A 87 -7.85 13.95 31.17
N VAL A 88 -6.67 14.33 31.64
CA VAL A 88 -6.55 15.08 32.91
C VAL A 88 -7.29 16.40 32.69
N SER A 89 -8.21 16.73 33.60
CA SER A 89 -8.81 18.07 33.57
C SER A 89 -7.71 19.04 33.96
N GLU A 90 -7.24 19.86 33.03
CA GLU A 90 -6.48 21.06 33.41
C GLU A 90 -7.39 21.84 34.37
N GLU A 91 -6.89 22.11 35.57
CA GLU A 91 -7.61 22.96 36.51
C GLU A 91 -7.94 24.27 35.78
N PRO A 92 -9.15 24.83 35.97
CA PRO A 92 -9.39 26.19 35.52
C PRO A 92 -8.39 27.06 36.27
N ASP A 93 -7.41 27.62 35.57
CA ASP A 93 -6.45 28.57 36.10
C ASP A 93 -7.19 29.55 37.02
N GLU A 94 -6.66 29.73 38.23
CA GLU A 94 -7.13 30.76 39.16
C GLU A 94 -7.30 32.08 38.40
N PRO A 95 -8.32 32.91 38.71
CA PRO A 95 -8.52 34.17 38.03
C PRO A 95 -7.37 35.12 38.36
N ASP A 96 -6.31 35.06 37.55
CA ASP A 96 -5.17 35.95 37.62
C ASP A 96 -5.61 37.40 37.33
N GLU A 97 -4.96 38.32 38.04
CA GLU A 97 -5.17 39.75 38.00
C GLU A 97 -5.24 40.29 36.55
N PRO A 98 -6.00 41.38 36.30
CA PRO A 98 -6.21 41.90 34.96
C PRO A 98 -4.90 42.39 34.34
N GLU A 99 -4.32 41.58 33.45
CA GLU A 99 -3.24 42.00 32.57
C GLU A 99 -3.71 43.12 31.61
N PRO A 100 -2.82 44.05 31.24
CA PRO A 100 -3.14 45.15 30.33
C PRO A 100 -3.56 44.61 28.95
N PRO A 101 -4.46 45.32 28.24
CA PRO A 101 -5.11 44.80 27.05
C PRO A 101 -4.08 44.50 25.95
N SER A 102 -3.92 43.22 25.65
CA SER A 102 -3.21 42.74 24.48
C SER A 102 -3.95 43.15 23.19
N PRO A 103 -3.21 43.40 22.09
CA PRO A 103 -3.79 43.79 20.81
C PRO A 103 -4.72 42.70 20.26
N PRO A 104 -5.72 43.06 19.43
CA PRO A 104 -6.74 42.13 18.98
C PRO A 104 -6.09 40.94 18.24
N PRO A 105 -6.56 39.71 18.49
CA PRO A 105 -6.00 38.52 17.88
C PRO A 105 -6.16 38.58 16.36
N SER A 106 -5.04 38.48 15.66
CA SER A 106 -5.00 38.10 14.26
C SER A 106 -5.54 36.68 14.16
N SER A 107 -6.66 36.54 13.46
CA SER A 107 -7.24 35.29 13.02
C SER A 107 -6.22 34.52 12.17
N ASP A 108 -5.56 33.52 12.75
CA ASP A 108 -4.88 32.42 12.04
C ASP A 108 -4.54 31.32 13.05
N ASP A 109 -5.55 30.80 13.75
CA ASP A 109 -5.50 29.42 14.28
C ASP A 109 -6.09 28.50 13.19
N PRO A 110 -5.42 27.39 12.84
CA PRO A 110 -6.00 26.37 11.99
C PRO A 110 -7.05 25.62 12.81
N GLY A 111 -8.25 26.19 12.85
CA GLY A 111 -9.39 25.61 13.54
C GLY A 111 -9.60 24.16 13.11
N ASP A 112 -9.89 23.33 14.11
CA ASP A 112 -10.69 22.13 13.97
C ASP A 112 -11.78 22.38 12.94
N ALA A 113 -11.57 21.81 11.75
CA ALA A 113 -12.58 21.76 10.72
C ALA A 113 -13.62 20.72 11.15
N SER A 114 -14.41 21.05 12.17
CA SER A 114 -15.73 20.46 12.33
C SER A 114 -16.47 20.80 11.05
N MET A 115 -16.56 19.85 10.12
CA MET A 115 -17.32 20.06 8.91
C MET A 115 -18.75 20.39 9.34
N PRO A 116 -19.31 21.53 8.91
CA PRO A 116 -20.69 21.86 9.22
C PRO A 116 -21.53 20.68 8.78
N ALA A 117 -22.41 20.16 9.66
CA ALA A 117 -23.28 19.02 9.39
C ALA A 117 -23.89 19.17 8.00
N MET A 118 -23.26 18.51 7.03
CA MET A 118 -23.63 18.69 5.65
C MET A 118 -24.85 17.80 5.44
N GLY A 119 -26.02 18.37 5.76
CA GLY A 119 -27.30 17.85 5.31
C GLY A 119 -27.19 17.52 3.82
N GLY A 120 -27.92 16.49 3.38
CA GLY A 120 -27.64 15.62 2.21
C GLY A 120 -27.10 16.23 0.90
N VAL A 121 -27.15 17.53 0.71
CA VAL A 121 -26.41 18.28 -0.33
C VAL A 121 -24.91 18.03 -0.29
N GLY A 122 -24.25 18.01 0.87
CA GLY A 122 -22.80 17.77 0.92
C GLY A 122 -22.42 16.31 0.71
N GLN A 123 -23.26 15.37 1.17
CA GLN A 123 -23.12 13.96 0.84
C GLN A 123 -23.25 13.75 -0.68
N VAL A 124 -24.20 14.42 -1.35
CA VAL A 124 -24.35 14.39 -2.81
C VAL A 124 -23.14 15.01 -3.51
N LEU A 125 -22.58 16.12 -2.99
CA LEU A 125 -21.40 16.75 -3.57
C LEU A 125 -20.14 15.88 -3.43
N PHE A 126 -19.95 15.26 -2.27
CA PHE A 126 -18.87 14.30 -2.01
C PHE A 126 -18.96 13.10 -2.95
N TRP A 127 -20.14 12.48 -3.07
CA TRP A 127 -20.34 11.38 -4.01
C TRP A 127 -20.18 11.80 -5.47
N MET A 128 -20.57 13.03 -5.84
CA MET A 128 -20.26 13.57 -7.17
C MET A 128 -18.76 13.69 -7.42
N ILE A 129 -17.98 14.16 -6.44
CA ILE A 129 -16.52 14.29 -6.57
C ILE A 129 -15.88 12.91 -6.66
N VAL A 130 -16.30 11.95 -5.84
CA VAL A 130 -15.79 10.56 -5.88
C VAL A 130 -16.17 9.89 -7.20
N VAL A 131 -17.42 10.00 -7.65
CA VAL A 131 -17.86 9.47 -8.95
C VAL A 131 -17.09 10.13 -10.08
N LEU A 132 -16.87 11.44 -10.04
CA LEU A 132 -16.06 12.15 -11.03
C LEU A 132 -14.61 11.65 -11.03
N ALA A 133 -13.99 11.45 -9.86
CA ALA A 133 -12.65 10.92 -9.73
C ALA A 133 -12.56 9.48 -10.27
N VAL A 134 -13.51 8.61 -9.91
CA VAL A 134 -13.61 7.23 -10.43
C VAL A 134 -13.83 7.24 -11.93
N VAL A 135 -14.71 8.09 -12.48
CA VAL A 135 -14.94 8.22 -13.92
C VAL A 135 -13.67 8.70 -14.63
N LEU A 136 -12.93 9.65 -14.06
CA LEU A 136 -11.66 10.11 -14.62
C LEU A 136 -10.60 9.02 -14.60
N ILE A 137 -10.52 8.23 -13.53
CA ILE A 137 -9.63 7.07 -13.40
C ILE A 137 -10.02 5.99 -14.42
N VAL A 138 -11.28 5.58 -14.48
CA VAL A 138 -11.80 4.59 -15.44
C VAL A 138 -11.58 5.08 -16.87
N ARG A 139 -11.79 6.36 -17.17
CA ARG A 139 -11.52 6.94 -18.49
C ARG A 139 -10.03 6.94 -18.80
N ALA A 140 -9.17 7.24 -17.84
CA ALA A 140 -7.72 7.19 -18.00
C ALA A 140 -7.23 5.75 -18.23
N ILE A 141 -7.77 4.79 -17.48
CA ILE A 141 -7.53 3.35 -17.67
C ILE A 141 -8.04 2.93 -19.05
N ALA A 142 -9.27 3.26 -19.43
CA ALA A 142 -9.86 2.90 -20.71
C ALA A 142 -9.12 3.52 -21.90
N THR A 143 -8.66 4.76 -21.80
CA THR A 143 -7.87 5.42 -22.86
C THR A 143 -6.44 4.88 -22.96
N ASN A 144 -5.89 4.33 -21.89
CA ASN A 144 -4.55 3.73 -21.85
C ASN A 144 -4.57 2.21 -22.15
N LEU A 145 -5.68 1.51 -21.85
CA LEU A 145 -5.93 0.11 -22.17
C LEU A 145 -6.70 -0.09 -23.48
N ALA A 146 -7.27 0.96 -24.08
CA ALA A 146 -7.91 0.88 -25.40
C ALA A 146 -6.89 0.28 -26.38
N PRO A 147 -7.06 -1.01 -26.75
CA PRO A 147 -6.07 -1.69 -27.55
C PRO A 147 -6.02 -1.02 -28.91
N HIS A 148 -4.85 -1.02 -29.53
CA HIS A 148 -4.65 -0.85 -30.98
C HIS A 148 -5.42 -1.90 -31.84
N ARG A 149 -6.54 -2.45 -31.36
CA ARG A 149 -7.46 -3.30 -32.11
C ARG A 149 -8.45 -2.44 -32.91
N ARG A 150 -7.95 -1.89 -34.03
CA ARG A 150 -8.62 -1.85 -35.35
C ARG A 150 -7.82 -0.95 -36.29
N ARG A 151 -6.84 -1.55 -36.94
CA ARG A 151 -6.43 -1.18 -38.30
C ARG A 151 -6.05 -2.41 -39.13
N GLU A 152 -6.79 -3.48 -38.93
CA GLU A 152 -6.95 -4.57 -39.89
C GLU A 152 -8.45 -4.60 -40.22
N GLY A 153 -8.82 -4.30 -41.47
CA GLY A 153 -10.22 -4.29 -41.92
C GLY A 153 -10.73 -2.96 -42.50
N ALA A 154 -9.95 -2.31 -43.36
CA ALA A 154 -10.47 -1.47 -44.44
C ALA A 154 -9.38 -1.36 -45.50
N SER A 155 -9.37 -2.33 -46.41
CA SER A 155 -8.59 -2.27 -47.64
C SER A 155 -9.23 -1.23 -48.55
N GLU A 156 -8.86 0.03 -48.36
CA GLU A 156 -8.95 1.03 -49.42
C GLU A 156 -7.66 0.89 -50.24
N ALA A 157 -7.79 0.37 -51.46
CA ALA A 157 -6.66 0.12 -52.35
C ALA A 157 -5.89 1.42 -52.65
N PRO A 158 -4.57 1.47 -52.48
CA PRO A 158 -3.77 2.54 -53.07
C PRO A 158 -3.79 2.41 -54.60
N PRO A 159 -3.86 3.51 -55.37
CA PRO A 159 -3.69 3.46 -56.82
C PRO A 159 -2.30 2.90 -57.17
N PRO A 160 -2.14 2.23 -58.33
CA PRO A 160 -0.92 1.53 -58.68
C PRO A 160 0.24 2.53 -58.80
N ALA A 161 1.19 2.45 -57.87
CA ALA A 161 2.48 3.08 -58.00
C ALA A 161 3.35 2.20 -58.90
N ALA A 162 3.97 2.84 -59.88
CA ALA A 162 4.87 2.27 -60.87
C ALA A 162 6.03 1.51 -60.25
N ASP A 163 6.55 0.57 -61.03
CA ASP A 163 7.66 -0.34 -60.74
C ASP A 163 8.82 0.32 -59.99
N ASP A 164 9.06 -0.12 -58.75
CA ASP A 164 10.30 0.11 -58.02
C ASP A 164 10.93 -1.26 -57.70
N GLU A 165 12.09 -1.53 -58.29
CA GLU A 165 12.97 -2.66 -57.96
C GLU A 165 13.29 -2.70 -56.44
N PRO A 166 13.45 -3.89 -55.85
CA PRO A 166 13.84 -4.02 -54.45
C PRO A 166 15.27 -3.50 -54.24
N ALA A 167 15.40 -2.46 -53.40
CA ALA A 167 16.68 -1.92 -52.98
C ALA A 167 17.53 -2.98 -52.22
N PRO A 168 18.86 -2.99 -52.38
CA PRO A 168 19.75 -3.87 -51.62
C PRO A 168 19.76 -3.48 -50.13
N PRO A 169 19.97 -4.45 -49.21
CA PRO A 169 19.94 -4.20 -47.78
C PRO A 169 21.07 -3.26 -47.35
N GLU A 170 20.72 -2.14 -46.70
CA GLU A 170 21.67 -1.23 -46.06
C GLU A 170 22.40 -1.93 -44.89
N PRO A 171 23.70 -1.67 -44.66
CA PRO A 171 24.42 -2.22 -43.51
C PRO A 171 23.86 -1.64 -42.20
N ALA A 172 23.48 -2.54 -41.29
CA ALA A 172 22.86 -2.25 -40.00
C ALA A 172 23.79 -1.41 -39.10
N ALA A 173 23.63 -0.09 -39.11
CA ALA A 173 23.94 0.72 -37.94
C ALA A 173 22.92 0.36 -36.85
N THR A 174 23.38 -0.28 -35.78
CA THR A 174 22.59 -0.89 -34.70
C THR A 174 21.45 0.02 -34.23
N MET A 175 20.25 -0.18 -34.77
CA MET A 175 19.05 0.51 -34.30
C MET A 175 18.74 0.00 -32.89
N LEU A 176 18.73 0.89 -31.90
CA LEU A 176 18.16 0.58 -30.59
C LEU A 176 16.70 0.13 -30.80
N PRO A 177 16.26 -0.99 -30.19
CA PRO A 177 14.88 -1.45 -30.29
C PRO A 177 13.88 -0.36 -29.98
N ALA A 178 12.74 -0.34 -30.70
CA ALA A 178 11.70 0.67 -30.53
C ALA A 178 11.00 0.59 -29.15
N GLU A 179 11.05 -0.58 -28.50
CA GLU A 179 10.37 -0.87 -27.23
C GLU A 179 10.73 0.12 -26.11
N SER A 180 9.69 0.85 -25.68
CA SER A 180 9.52 1.69 -24.49
C SER A 180 10.28 1.33 -23.23
N ASP A 181 9.94 0.14 -22.78
CA ASP A 181 9.87 -0.24 -21.38
C ASP A 181 11.12 -1.00 -20.96
N VAL A 182 11.77 -0.54 -19.89
CA VAL A 182 13.04 -1.09 -19.39
C VAL A 182 12.86 -2.54 -18.94
N ASP A 183 11.77 -2.88 -18.27
CA ASP A 183 11.55 -4.24 -17.75
C ASP A 183 11.25 -5.22 -18.88
N ARG A 184 10.52 -4.76 -19.90
CA ARG A 184 10.29 -5.54 -21.13
C ARG A 184 11.58 -5.76 -21.92
N LEU A 185 12.46 -4.77 -21.99
CA LEU A 185 13.77 -4.92 -22.63
C LEU A 185 14.68 -5.89 -21.86
N LEU A 186 14.66 -5.86 -20.52
CA LEU A 186 15.40 -6.82 -19.69
C LEU A 186 14.84 -8.24 -19.84
N ALA A 187 13.52 -8.41 -19.94
CA ALA A 187 12.90 -9.70 -20.21
C ALA A 187 13.26 -10.22 -21.61
N ALA A 188 13.12 -9.38 -22.63
CA ALA A 188 13.48 -9.72 -24.01
C ALA A 188 14.96 -10.09 -24.15
N ALA A 189 15.86 -9.40 -23.42
CA ALA A 189 17.28 -9.72 -23.40
C ALA A 189 17.54 -11.15 -22.87
N ARG A 190 16.83 -11.55 -21.81
CA ARG A 190 16.93 -12.92 -21.26
C ARG A 190 16.37 -13.96 -22.21
N ASP A 191 15.26 -13.67 -22.89
CA ASP A 191 14.67 -14.56 -23.88
C ASP A 191 15.59 -14.75 -25.10
N ALA A 192 16.24 -13.68 -25.55
CA ALA A 192 17.24 -13.73 -26.62
C ALA A 192 18.48 -14.55 -26.20
N ALA A 193 18.94 -14.36 -24.96
CA ALA A 193 20.04 -15.14 -24.38
C ALA A 193 19.69 -16.63 -24.24
N ALA A 194 18.47 -16.98 -23.82
CA ALA A 194 17.99 -18.36 -23.74
C ALA A 194 18.00 -19.06 -25.10
N ARG A 195 17.79 -18.31 -26.19
CA ARG A 195 17.88 -18.78 -27.58
C ARG A 195 19.30 -18.71 -28.16
N GLN A 196 20.31 -18.46 -27.33
CA GLN A 196 21.72 -18.32 -27.71
C GLN A 196 22.00 -17.17 -28.70
N ARG A 197 21.11 -16.17 -28.75
CA ARG A 197 21.25 -14.97 -29.59
C ARG A 197 21.91 -13.84 -28.82
N TRP A 198 23.18 -14.04 -28.48
CA TRP A 198 23.94 -13.17 -27.59
C TRP A 198 24.05 -11.72 -28.08
N ASN A 199 24.20 -11.51 -29.39
CA ASN A 199 24.23 -10.17 -29.99
C ASN A 199 22.91 -9.41 -29.77
N GLU A 200 21.78 -10.06 -30.03
CA GLU A 200 20.45 -9.49 -29.84
C GLU A 200 20.19 -9.17 -28.36
N ALA A 201 20.62 -10.07 -27.47
CA ALA A 201 20.51 -9.90 -26.03
C ALA A 201 21.29 -8.69 -25.51
N VAL A 202 22.52 -8.48 -25.99
CA VAL A 202 23.36 -7.32 -25.62
C VAL A 202 22.77 -6.01 -26.14
N VAL A 203 22.20 -5.98 -27.36
CA VAL A 203 21.51 -4.80 -27.90
C VAL A 203 20.31 -4.40 -27.02
N MET A 204 19.54 -5.38 -26.54
CA MET A 204 18.41 -5.13 -25.63
C MET A 204 18.87 -4.61 -24.26
N LEU A 205 19.98 -5.12 -23.71
CA LEU A 205 20.58 -4.60 -22.48
C LEU A 205 21.09 -3.17 -22.63
N HIS A 206 21.71 -2.85 -23.77
CA HIS A 206 22.16 -1.49 -24.07
C HIS A 206 20.97 -0.52 -24.10
N ALA A 207 19.87 -0.92 -24.74
CA ALA A 207 18.65 -0.13 -24.79
C ALA A 207 18.00 0.05 -23.41
N ALA A 208 17.95 -1.00 -22.60
CA ALA A 208 17.44 -0.95 -21.23
C ALA A 208 18.24 0.04 -20.37
N LEU A 209 19.57 -0.02 -20.43
CA LEU A 209 20.46 0.87 -19.70
C LEU A 209 20.24 2.34 -20.09
N LEU A 210 20.28 2.66 -21.39
CA LEU A 210 20.15 4.04 -21.83
C LEU A 210 18.75 4.61 -21.55
N ARG A 211 17.69 3.81 -21.71
CA ARG A 211 16.31 4.25 -21.41
C ARG A 211 16.08 4.47 -19.93
N ARG A 212 16.73 3.68 -19.06
CA ARG A 212 16.69 3.90 -17.61
C ARG A 212 17.34 5.23 -17.24
N LEU A 213 18.51 5.53 -17.81
CA LEU A 213 19.22 6.78 -17.56
C LEU A 213 18.46 8.01 -18.13
N ASP A 214 17.80 7.85 -19.27
CA ASP A 214 16.99 8.90 -19.90
C ASP A 214 15.70 9.18 -19.12
N HIS A 215 15.03 8.13 -18.61
CA HIS A 215 13.84 8.26 -17.77
C HIS A 215 14.11 9.07 -16.49
N GLU A 216 15.31 8.92 -15.93
CA GLU A 216 15.75 9.61 -14.72
C GLU A 216 16.35 10.99 -15.02
N GLY A 217 16.28 11.44 -16.28
CA GLY A 217 16.76 12.74 -16.74
C GLY A 217 18.28 12.89 -16.74
N LEU A 218 19.02 11.79 -16.57
CA LEU A 218 20.49 11.79 -16.44
C LEU A 218 21.21 11.90 -17.78
N VAL A 219 20.56 11.46 -18.85
CA VAL A 219 21.02 11.57 -20.22
C VAL A 219 19.86 11.91 -21.14
N HIS A 220 20.14 12.47 -22.33
CA HIS A 220 19.13 12.59 -23.39
C HIS A 220 19.46 11.67 -24.56
N LEU A 221 18.58 10.69 -24.79
CA LEU A 221 18.66 9.75 -25.91
C LEU A 221 18.52 10.48 -27.26
N HIS A 222 19.54 10.37 -28.12
CA HIS A 222 19.48 10.89 -29.48
C HIS A 222 20.23 9.97 -30.45
N ARG A 223 19.66 9.74 -31.64
CA ARG A 223 20.17 8.77 -32.63
C ARG A 223 21.61 8.99 -33.11
N SER A 224 22.14 10.20 -32.96
CA SER A 224 23.49 10.56 -33.40
C SER A 224 24.52 10.60 -32.26
N ARG A 225 24.11 10.24 -31.04
CA ARG A 225 24.98 10.26 -29.87
C ARG A 225 25.63 8.89 -29.67
N THR A 226 26.88 8.91 -29.25
CA THR A 226 27.70 7.73 -28.98
C THR A 226 27.69 7.38 -27.49
N SER A 227 28.12 6.17 -27.13
CA SER A 227 28.36 5.75 -25.73
C SER A 227 29.19 6.79 -24.94
N GLY A 228 30.18 7.40 -25.60
CA GLY A 228 31.00 8.48 -25.01
C GLY A 228 30.25 9.79 -24.75
N ASP A 229 29.25 10.14 -25.56
CA ASP A 229 28.41 11.33 -25.34
C ASP A 229 27.51 11.19 -24.11
N TYR A 230 27.02 9.99 -23.84
CA TYR A 230 26.23 9.69 -22.64
C TYR A 230 27.09 9.75 -21.37
N LEU A 231 28.32 9.22 -21.42
CA LEU A 231 29.27 9.34 -20.30
C LEU A 231 29.66 10.79 -20.00
N ARG A 232 29.77 11.64 -21.03
CA ARG A 232 30.03 13.08 -20.82
C ARG A 232 28.93 13.77 -20.03
N GLN A 233 27.66 13.40 -20.25
CA GLN A 233 26.51 13.94 -19.50
C GLN A 233 26.51 13.47 -18.04
N LEU A 234 26.95 12.25 -17.79
CA LEU A 234 27.04 11.68 -16.43
C LEU A 234 28.24 12.17 -15.60
N ARG A 235 29.08 13.07 -16.11
CA ARG A 235 30.26 13.58 -15.38
C ARG A 235 29.92 14.27 -14.06
N ALA A 236 28.75 14.91 -13.99
CA ALA A 236 28.27 15.56 -12.77
C ALA A 236 27.88 14.57 -11.67
N GLN A 237 27.81 13.27 -11.97
CA GLN A 237 27.39 12.20 -11.05
C GLN A 237 28.47 11.12 -10.96
N PRO A 238 29.57 11.37 -10.20
CA PRO A 238 30.73 10.48 -10.16
C PRO A 238 30.38 9.06 -9.69
N GLU A 239 29.35 8.92 -8.85
CA GLU A 239 28.86 7.64 -8.31
C GLU A 239 28.26 6.73 -9.39
N LEU A 240 27.64 7.30 -10.43
CA LEU A 240 27.05 6.56 -11.55
C LEU A 240 27.97 6.49 -12.77
N HIS A 241 28.85 7.48 -12.93
CA HIS A 241 29.76 7.57 -14.07
C HIS A 241 30.68 6.34 -14.19
N ALA A 242 31.30 5.89 -13.09
CA ALA A 242 32.20 4.73 -13.14
C ALA A 242 31.46 3.41 -13.46
N PRO A 243 30.37 3.03 -12.77
CA PRO A 243 29.59 1.84 -13.11
C PRO A 243 29.04 1.84 -14.55
N VAL A 244 28.49 2.97 -15.01
CA VAL A 244 27.91 3.07 -16.37
C VAL A 244 29.01 2.97 -17.43
N ARG A 245 30.18 3.59 -17.21
CA ARG A 245 31.33 3.47 -18.11
C ARG A 245 31.78 2.03 -18.24
N ASP A 246 31.84 1.29 -17.14
CA ASP A 246 32.31 -0.08 -17.15
C ASP A 246 31.29 -1.02 -17.82
N ALA A 247 29.99 -0.78 -17.66
CA ALA A 247 28.94 -1.48 -18.41
C ALA A 247 28.98 -1.17 -19.93
N LEU A 248 29.09 0.11 -20.30
CA LEU A 248 29.15 0.52 -21.71
C LEU A 248 30.42 0.01 -22.41
N ARG A 249 31.56 -0.07 -21.72
CA ARG A 249 32.79 -0.67 -22.27
C ARG A 249 32.62 -2.13 -22.64
N ASP A 250 31.92 -2.90 -21.81
CA ASP A 250 31.69 -4.32 -22.09
C ASP A 250 30.66 -4.52 -23.19
N ILE A 251 29.64 -3.65 -23.27
CA ILE A 251 28.69 -3.60 -24.37
C ILE A 251 29.39 -3.22 -25.69
N ASP A 252 30.22 -2.18 -25.68
CA ASP A 252 30.98 -1.72 -26.84
C ASP A 252 31.96 -2.81 -27.29
N ARG A 253 32.60 -3.53 -26.35
CA ARG A 253 33.46 -4.69 -26.67
C ARG A 253 32.65 -5.82 -27.30
N ALA A 254 31.42 -6.06 -26.85
CA ALA A 254 30.55 -7.08 -27.44
C ALA A 254 30.01 -6.70 -28.83
N HIS A 255 29.80 -5.40 -29.11
CA HIS A 255 29.35 -4.93 -30.43
C HIS A 255 30.48 -4.75 -31.45
N PHE A 256 31.66 -4.30 -31.00
CA PHE A 256 32.74 -3.85 -31.88
C PHE A 256 34.07 -4.59 -31.66
N GLY A 257 34.21 -5.36 -30.58
CA GLY A 257 35.35 -6.26 -30.39
C GLY A 257 35.16 -7.47 -31.30
N GLY A 258 36.17 -7.80 -32.10
CA GLY A 258 36.10 -8.82 -33.17
C GLY A 258 35.88 -10.28 -32.74
N GLY A 259 35.19 -10.54 -31.63
CA GLY A 259 34.78 -11.88 -31.18
C GLY A 259 33.29 -11.91 -30.80
N PRO A 260 32.56 -12.99 -31.10
CA PRO A 260 31.14 -13.10 -30.78
C PRO A 260 30.93 -13.12 -29.25
N PRO A 261 29.89 -12.44 -28.72
CA PRO A 261 29.60 -12.45 -27.29
C PRO A 261 29.27 -13.86 -26.80
N SER A 262 29.81 -14.20 -25.63
CA SER A 262 29.61 -15.49 -24.96
C SER A 262 28.57 -15.39 -23.84
N ALA A 263 28.06 -16.53 -23.38
CA ALA A 263 27.14 -16.59 -22.24
C ALA A 263 27.71 -15.91 -20.99
N ALA A 264 28.99 -16.14 -20.69
CA ALA A 264 29.68 -15.49 -19.56
C ALA A 264 29.78 -13.97 -19.73
N GLY A 265 29.97 -13.49 -20.97
CA GLY A 265 29.97 -12.06 -21.29
C GLY A 265 28.60 -11.43 -21.08
N PHE A 266 27.54 -12.09 -21.53
CA PHE A 266 26.16 -11.62 -21.34
C PHE A 266 25.78 -11.51 -19.85
N GLU A 267 26.03 -12.54 -19.05
CA GLU A 267 25.70 -12.53 -17.61
C GLU A 267 26.44 -11.43 -16.85
N SER A 268 27.71 -11.18 -17.21
CA SER A 268 28.49 -10.08 -16.65
C SER A 268 27.87 -8.71 -16.95
N ILE A 269 27.45 -8.48 -18.21
CA ILE A 269 26.80 -7.24 -18.63
C ILE A 269 25.43 -7.09 -17.95
N LEU A 270 24.64 -8.17 -17.90
CA LEU A 270 23.32 -8.19 -17.27
C LEU A 270 23.40 -7.83 -15.78
N GLY A 271 24.36 -8.40 -15.04
CA GLY A 271 24.59 -8.08 -13.63
C GLY A 271 24.90 -6.61 -13.39
N LYS A 272 25.77 -6.02 -14.22
CA LYS A 272 26.13 -4.59 -14.15
C LYS A 272 24.94 -3.68 -14.47
N VAL A 273 24.21 -3.98 -15.54
CA VAL A 273 23.02 -3.19 -15.94
C VAL A 273 21.95 -3.26 -14.87
N ARG A 274 21.66 -4.45 -14.30
CA ARG A 274 20.67 -4.61 -13.24
C ARG A 274 21.02 -3.82 -11.98
N ALA A 275 22.28 -3.85 -11.56
CA ALA A 275 22.75 -3.10 -10.40
C ALA A 275 22.54 -1.58 -10.57
N ILE A 276 22.79 -1.06 -11.78
CA ILE A 276 22.53 0.35 -12.12
C ILE A 276 21.03 0.64 -12.12
N VAL A 277 20.22 -0.21 -12.77
CA VAL A 277 18.76 -0.03 -12.88
C VAL A 277 18.08 -0.01 -11.51
N GLN A 278 18.46 -0.92 -10.61
CA GLN A 278 17.91 -1.04 -9.26
C GLN A 278 18.31 0.12 -8.34
N ARG A 279 19.58 0.53 -8.37
CA ARG A 279 20.09 1.61 -7.50
C ARG A 279 19.44 2.96 -7.78
N VAL A 280 19.09 3.24 -9.03
CA VAL A 280 18.43 4.50 -9.40
C VAL A 280 16.92 4.49 -9.10
N GLY A 281 16.30 3.31 -8.89
CA GLY A 281 14.85 3.21 -8.59
C GLY A 281 14.50 3.28 -7.11
N SER A 282 15.41 2.86 -6.24
CA SER A 282 15.19 2.79 -4.79
C SER A 282 15.21 4.15 -4.09
N THR A 283 15.94 5.13 -4.61
CA THR A 283 16.10 6.45 -3.96
C THR A 283 14.83 7.30 -4.00
N SER A 284 14.04 7.21 -5.07
CA SER A 284 12.79 7.98 -5.20
C SER A 284 11.65 7.39 -4.36
N LEU A 285 11.60 6.06 -4.21
CA LEU A 285 10.59 5.39 -3.38
C LEU A 285 10.85 5.57 -1.87
N LEU A 286 12.12 5.57 -1.46
CA LEU A 286 12.52 5.75 -0.06
C LEU A 286 12.25 7.18 0.44
N LEU A 287 12.45 8.20 -0.42
CA LEU A 287 12.20 9.60 -0.07
C LEU A 287 10.70 9.89 0.11
N LEU A 288 9.83 9.22 -0.66
CA LEU A 288 8.37 9.31 -0.55
C LEU A 288 7.81 8.57 0.67
N LEU A 289 8.44 7.46 1.09
CA LEU A 289 8.11 6.75 2.34
C LEU A 289 8.56 7.54 3.58
N LEU A 290 9.72 8.21 3.52
CA LEU A 290 10.25 9.00 4.63
C LEU A 290 9.52 10.34 4.82
N LEU A 291 8.99 10.96 3.76
CA LEU A 291 8.18 12.19 3.86
C LEU A 291 6.70 11.91 4.21
N GLY A 292 6.22 10.67 4.03
CA GLY A 292 4.89 10.24 4.46
C GLY A 292 4.82 9.71 5.90
N ALA A 293 5.97 9.45 6.52
CA ALA A 293 6.14 9.08 7.92
C ALA A 293 6.66 10.27 8.74
N GLY A 294 6.08 11.46 8.55
CA GLY A 294 6.18 12.50 9.57
C GLY A 294 5.66 11.94 10.90
N PRO A 295 6.27 12.30 12.04
CA PRO A 295 5.87 11.73 13.32
C PRO A 295 4.48 12.29 13.69
N SER A 296 3.41 11.61 13.31
CA SER A 296 2.13 11.66 14.05
C SER A 296 2.21 10.84 15.34
N CYS A 297 3.42 10.69 15.89
CA CYS A 297 3.61 10.43 17.31
C CYS A 297 3.90 11.79 17.94
N ASP A 298 2.91 12.68 17.90
CA ASP A 298 2.85 13.72 18.91
C ASP A 298 2.65 13.03 20.25
N ASP A 299 3.28 13.63 21.24
CA ASP A 299 3.41 13.30 22.65
C ASP A 299 2.04 13.23 23.34
N ALA A 300 1.17 12.33 22.88
CA ALA A 300 -0.07 12.02 23.57
C ALA A 300 0.35 11.32 24.86
N GLY A 301 0.24 12.03 25.98
CA GLY A 301 0.50 11.52 27.32
C GLY A 301 -0.21 10.19 27.62
N PRO A 302 -0.04 9.63 28.83
CA PRO A 302 -0.55 8.32 29.17
C PRO A 302 -2.03 8.19 28.76
N ARG A 303 -2.30 7.20 27.90
CA ARG A 303 -3.65 6.92 27.41
C ARG A 303 -4.28 5.90 28.33
N TYR A 304 -5.45 6.22 28.86
CA TYR A 304 -6.24 5.30 29.67
C TYR A 304 -7.48 4.88 28.88
N PRO A 305 -7.45 3.72 28.20
CA PRO A 305 -8.65 3.15 27.60
C PRO A 305 -9.69 2.88 28.70
N TRP A 306 -10.97 3.12 28.39
CA TRP A 306 -12.04 2.86 29.35
C TRP A 306 -12.12 1.38 29.77
N GLY A 307 -11.82 0.43 28.87
CA GLY A 307 -11.82 -1.01 29.18
C GLY A 307 -10.87 -1.40 30.33
N ASP A 308 -9.75 -0.70 30.47
CA ASP A 308 -8.73 -0.91 31.50
C ASP A 308 -8.95 -0.03 32.75
N SER A 309 -9.99 0.81 32.75
CA SER A 309 -10.26 1.73 33.86
C SER A 309 -10.83 1.01 35.09
N PRO A 310 -10.87 1.64 36.28
CA PRO A 310 -11.58 1.12 37.44
C PRO A 310 -13.01 0.66 37.16
N SER A 311 -13.73 1.35 36.27
CA SER A 311 -15.11 1.05 35.88
C SER A 311 -15.26 0.12 34.67
N GLY A 312 -14.18 -0.12 33.91
CA GLY A 312 -14.16 -1.10 32.82
C GLY A 312 -14.31 -2.54 33.32
N VAL A 313 -14.44 -3.50 32.40
CA VAL A 313 -14.65 -4.93 32.75
C VAL A 313 -13.64 -5.90 32.11
N ASP A 314 -12.56 -5.39 31.50
CA ASP A 314 -11.59 -6.22 30.77
C ASP A 314 -10.88 -7.22 31.68
N ALA A 315 -10.54 -6.83 32.92
CA ALA A 315 -9.95 -7.72 33.91
C ALA A 315 -10.91 -8.85 34.30
N THR A 316 -12.21 -8.55 34.38
CA THR A 316 -13.26 -9.53 34.68
C THR A 316 -13.42 -10.52 33.52
N ILE A 317 -13.43 -10.05 32.28
CA ILE A 317 -13.46 -10.90 31.09
C ILE A 317 -12.25 -11.84 31.07
N GLU A 318 -11.06 -11.35 31.37
CA GLU A 318 -9.86 -12.17 31.40
C GLU A 318 -9.85 -13.18 32.54
N LEU A 319 -10.31 -12.78 33.74
CA LEU A 319 -10.48 -13.70 34.86
C LEU A 319 -11.40 -14.87 34.50
N LEU A 320 -12.52 -14.59 33.81
CA LEU A 320 -13.44 -15.62 33.34
C LEU A 320 -12.81 -16.54 32.28
N ARG A 321 -12.03 -15.98 31.34
CA ARG A 321 -11.27 -16.77 30.36
C ARG A 321 -10.28 -17.71 31.01
N ASP A 322 -9.54 -17.22 32.02
CA ASP A 322 -8.59 -18.03 32.76
C ASP A 322 -9.28 -19.10 33.61
N ALA A 323 -10.53 -18.88 34.02
CA ALA A 323 -11.38 -19.87 34.69
C ALA A 323 -11.92 -20.95 33.74
N GLY A 324 -11.70 -20.79 32.43
CA GLY A 324 -12.15 -21.71 31.39
C GLY A 324 -13.53 -21.39 30.81
N THR A 325 -13.99 -20.15 30.97
CA THR A 325 -15.25 -19.65 30.40
C THR A 325 -14.96 -18.78 29.18
N GLU A 326 -15.65 -19.02 28.06
CA GLU A 326 -15.51 -18.17 26.88
C GLU A 326 -16.19 -16.82 27.15
N ALA A 327 -15.42 -15.80 27.49
CA ALA A 327 -15.94 -14.47 27.81
C ALA A 327 -15.48 -13.40 26.82
N GLY A 328 -16.32 -12.42 26.53
CA GLY A 328 -15.93 -11.25 25.73
C GLY A 328 -17.06 -10.26 25.49
N TYR A 329 -16.73 -9.13 24.86
CA TYR A 329 -17.76 -8.19 24.40
C TYR A 329 -18.49 -8.72 23.17
N ALA A 330 -19.79 -8.41 23.09
CA ALA A 330 -20.57 -8.59 21.87
C ALA A 330 -19.92 -7.80 20.72
N ARG A 331 -19.57 -8.50 19.63
CA ARG A 331 -18.98 -7.90 18.43
C ARG A 331 -20.03 -7.51 17.40
N GLU A 332 -21.17 -8.19 17.42
CA GLU A 332 -22.30 -8.02 16.51
C GLU A 332 -23.62 -7.91 17.31
N PRO A 333 -24.71 -7.43 16.70
CA PRO A 333 -26.03 -7.42 17.32
C PRO A 333 -26.47 -8.81 17.77
N LEU A 334 -27.16 -8.91 18.92
CA LEU A 334 -27.54 -10.21 19.49
C LEU A 334 -28.54 -10.99 18.63
N ASP A 335 -29.30 -10.30 17.78
CA ASP A 335 -30.29 -10.85 16.85
C ASP A 335 -29.69 -11.34 15.52
N GLU A 336 -28.42 -11.02 15.24
CA GLU A 336 -27.70 -11.47 14.04
C GLU A 336 -26.85 -12.73 14.30
N ARG A 337 -26.78 -13.21 15.54
CA ARG A 337 -25.98 -14.38 15.92
C ARG A 337 -26.64 -15.69 15.48
N ASP A 338 -25.83 -16.59 14.92
CA ASP A 338 -26.24 -17.95 14.56
C ASP A 338 -26.57 -18.79 15.81
N GLU A 339 -25.76 -18.67 16.85
CA GLU A 339 -25.93 -19.37 18.13
C GLU A 339 -26.06 -18.36 19.28
N PRO A 340 -27.13 -18.45 20.10
CA PRO A 340 -27.30 -17.57 21.25
C PRO A 340 -26.29 -17.95 22.35
N PRO A 341 -25.63 -16.96 22.98
CA PRO A 341 -24.74 -17.23 24.11
C PRO A 341 -25.52 -17.81 25.30
N GLY A 342 -24.83 -18.55 26.16
CA GLY A 342 -25.43 -19.10 27.38
C GLY A 342 -25.74 -18.00 28.40
N ILE A 343 -24.85 -17.03 28.53
CA ILE A 343 -24.97 -15.92 29.48
C ILE A 343 -24.78 -14.59 28.76
N VAL A 344 -25.71 -13.66 28.94
CA VAL A 344 -25.57 -12.26 28.49
C VAL A 344 -25.56 -11.32 29.67
N VAL A 345 -24.57 -10.44 29.72
CA VAL A 345 -24.42 -9.40 30.73
C VAL A 345 -24.68 -8.04 30.08
N LEU A 346 -25.79 -7.40 30.44
CA LEU A 346 -26.10 -6.02 30.06
C LEU A 346 -25.51 -5.05 31.09
N LEU A 347 -24.50 -4.30 30.69
CA LEU A 347 -23.93 -3.22 31.51
C LEU A 347 -24.92 -2.04 31.62
N GLN A 348 -24.68 -1.12 32.57
CA GLN A 348 -25.62 -0.04 32.88
C GLN A 348 -25.90 0.91 31.69
N ASP A 349 -24.92 1.06 30.81
CA ASP A 349 -24.98 1.87 29.60
C ASP A 349 -25.55 1.13 28.38
N ALA A 350 -25.81 -0.18 28.49
CA ALA A 350 -26.35 -0.99 27.41
C ALA A 350 -27.71 -0.47 26.91
N ARG A 351 -27.88 -0.45 25.59
CA ARG A 351 -29.14 -0.05 24.92
C ARG A 351 -29.54 -1.10 23.87
N PRO A 352 -30.12 -2.25 24.28
CA PRO A 352 -30.55 -3.26 23.32
C PRO A 352 -31.71 -2.75 22.45
N SER A 353 -31.68 -3.09 21.16
CA SER A 353 -32.76 -2.79 20.21
C SER A 353 -34.01 -3.65 20.48
N PRO A 354 -35.19 -3.32 19.92
CA PRO A 354 -36.38 -4.17 20.04
C PRO A 354 -36.20 -5.61 19.52
N SER A 355 -35.40 -5.82 18.48
CA SER A 355 -35.12 -7.17 17.94
C SER A 355 -34.13 -7.93 18.82
N GLU A 356 -33.11 -7.25 19.35
CA GLU A 356 -32.18 -7.83 20.31
C GLU A 356 -32.87 -8.23 21.61
N TRP A 357 -33.85 -7.43 22.04
CA TRP A 357 -34.75 -7.86 23.09
C TRP A 357 -35.40 -9.18 22.68
N GLU A 358 -36.12 -9.31 21.57
CA GLU A 358 -36.77 -10.60 21.26
C GLU A 358 -35.78 -11.79 21.20
N ALA A 359 -34.55 -11.58 20.75
CA ALA A 359 -33.47 -12.58 20.81
C ALA A 359 -33.11 -12.96 22.26
N LEU A 360 -32.91 -11.98 23.14
CA LEU A 360 -32.68 -12.19 24.57
C LEU A 360 -33.83 -12.94 25.24
N ARG A 361 -35.08 -12.66 24.86
CA ARG A 361 -36.26 -13.38 25.37
C ARG A 361 -36.19 -14.86 25.02
N SER A 362 -35.90 -15.14 23.75
CA SER A 362 -35.78 -16.50 23.22
C SER A 362 -34.65 -17.27 23.91
N MET A 363 -33.50 -16.61 24.11
CA MET A 363 -32.35 -17.16 24.82
C MET A 363 -32.70 -17.55 26.27
N VAL A 364 -33.28 -16.62 27.05
CA VAL A 364 -33.68 -16.91 28.44
C VAL A 364 -34.74 -18.00 28.48
N ALA A 365 -35.75 -17.96 27.59
CA ALA A 365 -36.76 -19.00 27.53
C ALA A 365 -36.19 -20.40 27.24
N SER A 366 -35.07 -20.46 26.51
CA SER A 366 -34.38 -21.69 26.11
C SER A 366 -33.38 -22.23 27.13
N GLY A 367 -33.15 -21.54 28.25
CA GLY A 367 -32.23 -21.99 29.31
C GLY A 367 -31.11 -21.02 29.66
N GLY A 368 -30.91 -19.95 28.87
CA GLY A 368 -29.83 -18.99 29.10
C GLY A 368 -30.05 -18.09 30.32
N MET A 369 -28.96 -17.45 30.77
CA MET A 369 -28.97 -16.47 31.85
C MET A 369 -28.84 -15.05 31.29
N LEU A 370 -29.71 -14.14 31.73
CA LEU A 370 -29.59 -12.71 31.49
C LEU A 370 -29.22 -12.01 32.79
N VAL A 371 -28.04 -11.38 32.82
CA VAL A 371 -27.60 -10.50 33.90
C VAL A 371 -27.83 -9.06 33.47
N THR A 372 -28.55 -8.27 34.27
CA THR A 372 -28.88 -6.88 33.91
C THR A 372 -28.92 -5.96 35.15
N THR A 373 -29.09 -4.67 34.91
CA THR A 373 -29.31 -3.64 35.92
C THR A 373 -30.70 -2.98 35.74
N PRO A 374 -31.22 -2.26 36.75
CA PRO A 374 -32.46 -1.49 36.61
C PRO A 374 -32.48 -0.49 35.44
N ALA A 375 -31.32 -0.09 34.91
CA ALA A 375 -31.23 0.81 33.76
C ALA A 375 -31.58 0.12 32.42
N ALA A 376 -31.48 -1.21 32.36
CA ALA A 376 -31.69 -2.01 31.16
C ALA A 376 -32.62 -3.20 31.43
N LEU A 377 -33.80 -2.94 32.00
CA LEU A 377 -34.78 -4.01 32.29
C LEU A 377 -35.47 -4.51 31.01
N PRO A 378 -35.74 -5.83 30.89
CA PRO A 378 -36.42 -6.37 29.73
C PRO A 378 -37.86 -5.83 29.60
N PRO A 379 -38.28 -5.36 28.41
CA PRO A 379 -39.58 -4.71 28.23
C PRO A 379 -40.78 -5.67 28.35
N TRP A 380 -40.58 -6.98 28.15
CA TRP A 380 -41.60 -8.00 28.37
C TRP A 380 -41.76 -8.39 29.84
N TRP A 381 -40.87 -7.92 30.72
CA TRP A 381 -40.82 -8.37 32.09
C TRP A 381 -41.62 -7.43 32.99
N SER A 382 -42.59 -7.97 33.71
CA SER A 382 -43.59 -7.21 34.47
C SER A 382 -43.13 -6.81 35.88
N VAL A 383 -41.82 -6.85 36.16
CA VAL A 383 -41.28 -6.54 37.48
C VAL A 383 -40.74 -5.13 37.46
N GLU A 384 -41.32 -4.27 38.30
CA GLU A 384 -40.80 -2.93 38.52
C GLU A 384 -39.66 -2.98 39.54
N LEU A 385 -38.43 -2.76 39.06
CA LEU A 385 -37.25 -2.59 39.91
C LEU A 385 -36.68 -1.19 39.71
N ARG A 386 -36.25 -0.58 40.80
CA ARG A 386 -35.56 0.70 40.76
C ARG A 386 -34.24 0.61 41.52
N ALA A 387 -33.21 1.23 40.95
CA ALA A 387 -31.99 1.53 41.66
C ALA A 387 -32.24 2.75 42.57
N VAL A 388 -32.10 2.58 43.87
CA VAL A 388 -32.21 3.66 44.86
C VAL A 388 -30.84 3.89 45.49
N PRO A 389 -30.35 5.13 45.65
CA PRO A 389 -29.08 5.37 46.29
C PRO A 389 -29.08 4.90 47.75
N THR A 390 -27.94 4.39 48.20
CA THR A 390 -27.74 3.98 49.59
C THR A 390 -27.80 5.19 50.52
N PRO A 391 -28.56 5.18 51.63
CA PRO A 391 -28.56 6.28 52.59
C PRO A 391 -27.15 6.48 53.17
N GLU A 392 -26.61 7.68 52.96
CA GLU A 392 -25.24 8.06 53.32
C GLU A 392 -24.97 7.90 54.82
N ARG A 393 -24.00 7.03 55.18
CA ARG A 393 -23.20 7.04 56.43
C ARG A 393 -22.16 5.93 56.57
N ALA A 394 -21.97 5.05 55.58
CA ALA A 394 -21.05 3.91 55.68
C ALA A 394 -19.85 3.99 54.71
N ARG A 395 -18.67 3.52 55.15
CA ARG A 395 -17.50 3.23 54.30
C ARG A 395 -17.77 1.93 53.53
N GLY A 396 -18.48 2.01 52.40
CA GLY A 396 -19.00 0.84 51.71
C GLY A 396 -19.99 0.03 52.56
N LEU A 397 -20.64 -0.96 51.95
CA LEU A 397 -21.51 -1.89 52.67
C LEU A 397 -21.15 -3.33 52.27
N PRO A 398 -21.08 -4.27 53.23
CA PRO A 398 -20.85 -5.66 52.91
C PRO A 398 -22.05 -6.20 52.15
N LEU A 399 -21.80 -6.95 51.08
CA LEU A 399 -22.79 -7.83 50.47
C LEU A 399 -22.83 -9.14 51.24
N ARG A 400 -24.02 -9.54 51.69
CA ARG A 400 -24.24 -10.82 52.37
C ARG A 400 -25.04 -11.76 51.48
N PRO A 401 -24.60 -13.02 51.30
CA PRO A 401 -25.44 -14.06 50.71
C PRO A 401 -26.71 -14.25 51.55
N HIS A 402 -27.88 -14.37 50.92
CA HIS A 402 -29.14 -14.60 51.63
C HIS A 402 -29.64 -16.04 51.53
N LEU A 403 -29.60 -16.64 50.33
CA LEU A 403 -29.95 -18.05 50.11
C LEU A 403 -29.21 -18.60 48.88
N LEU A 404 -28.34 -19.60 49.09
CA LEU A 404 -28.14 -20.78 48.24
C LEU A 404 -26.96 -21.59 48.79
N SER A 405 -27.18 -22.88 49.00
CA SER A 405 -26.21 -23.90 49.44
C SER A 405 -25.03 -24.13 48.47
N SER A 406 -24.87 -23.30 47.45
CA SER A 406 -23.89 -23.42 46.36
C SER A 406 -23.00 -22.20 46.18
N TRP A 407 -23.31 -21.05 46.82
CA TRP A 407 -22.41 -19.91 46.82
C TRP A 407 -21.43 -20.05 47.98
N PRO A 408 -20.10 -20.01 47.75
CA PRO A 408 -19.15 -20.04 48.86
C PRO A 408 -19.40 -18.80 49.73
N ASP A 409 -19.67 -18.95 51.03
CA ASP A 409 -19.69 -17.81 51.95
C ASP A 409 -18.38 -17.05 51.74
N PRO A 410 -18.41 -15.82 51.19
CA PRO A 410 -17.19 -15.11 50.90
C PRO A 410 -16.61 -14.70 52.26
N GLU A 411 -15.58 -15.40 52.69
CA GLU A 411 -14.69 -14.95 53.75
C GLU A 411 -13.43 -14.38 53.07
N PRO A 412 -13.23 -13.05 53.08
CA PRO A 412 -14.01 -11.98 53.75
C PRO A 412 -15.28 -11.54 52.98
N PRO A 413 -16.23 -10.86 53.66
CA PRO A 413 -17.45 -10.36 53.02
C PRO A 413 -17.14 -9.41 51.86
N LEU A 414 -17.97 -9.44 50.83
CA LEU A 414 -17.77 -8.60 49.63
C LEU A 414 -18.05 -7.14 49.97
N TRP A 415 -17.09 -6.24 49.78
CA TRP A 415 -17.30 -4.81 49.98
C TRP A 415 -17.50 -4.10 48.65
N LEU A 416 -18.55 -3.30 48.54
CA LEU A 416 -18.72 -2.39 47.41
C LEU A 416 -18.80 -0.94 47.89
N PRO A 417 -18.41 0.02 47.03
CA PRO A 417 -18.58 1.43 47.32
C PRO A 417 -20.07 1.79 47.47
N LEU A 418 -20.33 2.95 48.09
CA LEU A 418 -21.69 3.49 48.17
C LEU A 418 -22.27 3.63 46.77
N GLY A 419 -23.48 3.12 46.56
CA GLY A 419 -24.12 3.08 45.25
C GLY A 419 -25.59 2.72 45.34
N ALA A 420 -26.09 1.99 44.35
CA ALA A 420 -27.50 1.61 44.28
C ALA A 420 -27.87 0.39 45.15
N MET A 421 -29.12 0.34 45.59
CA MET A 421 -29.82 -0.85 46.06
C MET A 421 -31.06 -1.08 45.21
N LEU A 422 -31.58 -2.31 45.19
CA LEU A 422 -32.82 -2.63 44.50
C LEU A 422 -34.02 -2.35 45.41
N GLU A 423 -34.95 -1.54 44.91
CA GLU A 423 -36.29 -1.40 45.46
C GLU A 423 -37.32 -2.05 44.53
N THR A 424 -38.12 -2.97 45.08
CA THR A 424 -39.19 -3.64 44.35
C THR A 424 -40.48 -2.81 44.39
N GLY A 425 -41.11 -2.58 43.25
CA GLY A 425 -42.41 -1.93 43.15
C GLY A 425 -43.52 -2.69 43.90
N LYS A 426 -44.59 -1.98 44.28
CA LYS A 426 -45.73 -2.56 45.00
C LYS A 426 -46.46 -3.58 44.11
N GLY A 427 -46.46 -4.86 44.49
CA GLY A 427 -47.27 -5.90 43.87
C GLY A 427 -46.56 -6.79 42.82
N GLY A 428 -45.24 -6.67 42.65
CA GLY A 428 -44.47 -7.57 41.78
C GLY A 428 -44.26 -8.97 42.38
N ARG A 429 -44.02 -9.97 41.52
CA ARG A 429 -43.54 -11.30 41.96
C ARG A 429 -42.19 -11.12 42.66
N GLN A 430 -42.08 -11.57 43.91
CA GLN A 430 -40.82 -11.57 44.65
C GLN A 430 -39.83 -12.50 43.96
N GLY A 431 -38.63 -11.98 43.66
CA GLY A 431 -37.50 -12.78 43.19
C GLY A 431 -36.79 -13.45 44.35
N GLU A 432 -35.96 -14.43 44.03
CA GLU A 432 -35.02 -15.00 44.98
C GLU A 432 -33.93 -13.96 45.27
N LEU A 433 -33.70 -13.71 46.56
CA LEU A 433 -32.71 -12.75 47.01
C LEU A 433 -31.34 -13.45 47.10
N LEU A 434 -30.36 -12.96 46.33
CA LEU A 434 -29.01 -13.53 46.32
C LEU A 434 -28.07 -12.75 47.23
N LEU A 435 -27.99 -11.43 47.03
CA LEU A 435 -27.08 -10.56 47.76
C LEU A 435 -27.84 -9.41 48.42
N LEU A 436 -27.50 -9.13 49.67
CA LEU A 436 -28.00 -7.98 50.44
C LEU A 436 -26.91 -6.93 50.62
N ARG A 437 -27.22 -5.67 50.32
CA ARG A 437 -26.41 -4.49 50.70
C ARG A 437 -27.04 -3.88 51.96
N GLY A 438 -26.44 -4.15 53.12
CA GLY A 438 -27.09 -3.86 54.40
C GLY A 438 -28.34 -4.74 54.58
N ASP A 439 -29.50 -4.13 54.77
CA ASP A 439 -30.79 -4.82 54.87
C ASP A 439 -31.61 -4.79 53.55
N HIS A 440 -31.01 -4.29 52.48
CA HIS A 440 -31.67 -4.07 51.20
C HIS A 440 -31.15 -5.01 50.10
N PRO A 441 -32.00 -5.47 49.17
CA PRO A 441 -31.55 -6.29 48.05
C PRO A 441 -30.51 -5.57 47.16
N TYR A 442 -29.45 -6.28 46.80
CA TYR A 442 -28.45 -5.85 45.82
C TYR A 442 -28.52 -6.70 44.56
N ALA A 443 -28.64 -8.02 44.72
CA ALA A 443 -28.80 -8.94 43.62
C ALA A 443 -30.03 -9.81 43.86
N MET A 444 -30.89 -9.91 42.85
CA MET A 444 -32.09 -10.73 42.89
C MET A 444 -32.24 -11.52 41.60
N GLN A 445 -32.80 -12.72 41.70
CA GLN A 445 -32.94 -13.66 40.59
C GLN A 445 -34.40 -14.07 40.40
N TRP A 446 -34.77 -14.30 39.14
CA TRP A 446 -36.07 -14.84 38.75
C TRP A 446 -35.91 -15.93 37.69
N GLU A 447 -36.68 -17.00 37.82
CA GLU A 447 -36.83 -17.99 36.76
C GLU A 447 -37.75 -17.46 35.65
N HIS A 448 -37.35 -17.67 34.39
CA HIS A 448 -38.16 -17.34 33.22
C HIS A 448 -38.00 -18.40 32.14
N GLY A 449 -39.06 -19.18 31.89
CA GLY A 449 -38.98 -20.33 30.98
C GLY A 449 -38.07 -21.41 31.57
N MET A 450 -37.03 -21.82 30.84
CA MET A 450 -36.00 -22.73 31.33
C MET A 450 -34.75 -22.01 31.86
N GLY A 451 -34.66 -20.70 31.66
CA GLY A 451 -33.50 -19.88 32.04
C GLY A 451 -33.79 -18.91 33.17
N MET A 452 -32.90 -17.93 33.34
CA MET A 452 -32.82 -17.13 34.55
C MET A 452 -32.56 -15.66 34.22
N ILE A 453 -33.20 -14.75 34.97
CA ILE A 453 -32.92 -13.31 34.92
C ILE A 453 -32.33 -12.91 36.28
N LEU A 454 -31.08 -12.48 36.27
CA LEU A 454 -30.36 -11.93 37.40
C LEU A 454 -30.31 -10.41 37.27
N VAL A 455 -30.80 -9.70 38.28
CA VAL A 455 -30.72 -8.24 38.34
C VAL A 455 -29.77 -7.83 39.44
N LEU A 456 -28.72 -7.08 39.07
CA LEU A 456 -27.80 -6.42 39.98
C LEU A 456 -28.24 -4.95 40.14
N ALA A 457 -28.09 -4.37 41.33
CA ALA A 457 -28.42 -2.96 41.54
C ALA A 457 -27.59 -2.02 40.64
N GLU A 458 -26.34 -2.42 40.36
CA GLU A 458 -25.35 -1.74 39.53
C GLU A 458 -24.33 -2.77 39.01
N ASP A 459 -23.55 -2.42 38.00
CA ASP A 459 -22.53 -3.28 37.37
C ASP A 459 -21.17 -3.26 38.07
N ARG A 460 -21.01 -2.48 39.15
CA ARG A 460 -19.74 -2.35 39.90
C ARG A 460 -19.15 -3.66 40.40
N LEU A 461 -19.96 -4.69 40.67
CA LEU A 461 -19.43 -6.02 41.04
C LEU A 461 -18.62 -6.68 39.91
N LEU A 462 -18.81 -6.24 38.67
CA LEU A 462 -18.13 -6.76 37.48
C LEU A 462 -16.97 -5.86 37.02
N ALA A 463 -16.78 -4.71 37.66
CA ALA A 463 -15.78 -3.72 37.26
C ALA A 463 -14.36 -4.13 37.66
N ASN A 464 -13.34 -3.65 36.96
CA ASN A 464 -11.93 -4.01 37.19
C ASN A 464 -11.48 -3.72 38.62
N ALA A 465 -11.86 -2.56 39.17
CA ALA A 465 -11.50 -2.19 40.54
C ALA A 465 -12.14 -3.09 41.61
N SER A 466 -13.25 -3.76 41.29
CA SER A 466 -13.87 -4.73 42.20
C SER A 466 -12.96 -5.93 42.45
N LEU A 467 -12.18 -6.37 41.46
CA LEU A 467 -11.29 -7.53 41.56
C LEU A 467 -10.12 -7.30 42.51
N ALA A 468 -9.79 -6.03 42.78
CA ALA A 468 -8.80 -5.67 43.78
C ALA A 468 -9.28 -5.95 45.21
N ILE A 469 -10.60 -6.03 45.42
CA ILE A 469 -11.21 -6.27 46.72
C ILE A 469 -11.25 -7.79 46.99
N PRO A 470 -10.77 -8.26 48.15
CA PRO A 470 -10.81 -9.68 48.50
C PRO A 470 -12.23 -10.29 48.40
N GLY A 471 -12.31 -11.50 47.84
CA GLY A 471 -13.55 -12.27 47.69
C GLY A 471 -14.35 -11.97 46.42
N HIS A 472 -14.15 -10.80 45.79
CA HIS A 472 -14.84 -10.42 44.56
C HIS A 472 -14.49 -11.32 43.37
N PRO A 473 -13.21 -11.64 43.10
CA PRO A 473 -12.86 -12.57 42.02
C PRO A 473 -13.56 -13.92 42.14
N THR A 474 -13.60 -14.49 43.35
CA THR A 474 -14.29 -15.75 43.60
C THR A 474 -15.80 -15.62 43.38
N ALA A 475 -16.42 -14.52 43.82
CA ALA A 475 -17.84 -14.27 43.62
C ALA A 475 -18.21 -14.10 42.14
N VAL A 476 -17.39 -13.39 41.36
CA VAL A 476 -17.59 -13.19 39.92
C VAL A 476 -17.48 -14.51 39.16
N VAL A 477 -16.46 -15.32 39.46
CA VAL A 477 -16.32 -16.66 38.86
C VAL A 477 -17.44 -17.61 39.32
N ALA A 478 -17.89 -17.53 40.57
CA ALA A 478 -19.04 -18.32 41.02
C ALA A 478 -20.34 -17.91 40.32
N LEU A 479 -20.49 -16.61 40.01
CA LEU A 479 -21.69 -16.06 39.37
C LEU A 479 -21.76 -16.35 37.87
N LEU A 480 -20.63 -16.20 37.16
CA LEU A 480 -20.58 -16.22 35.70
C LEU A 480 -19.74 -17.37 35.13
N GLY A 481 -18.89 -18.01 35.94
CA GLY A 481 -17.94 -19.05 35.54
C GLY A 481 -18.56 -20.44 35.38
N ILE A 482 -19.75 -20.53 34.79
CA ILE A 482 -20.38 -21.81 34.47
C ILE A 482 -19.60 -22.46 33.32
N ARG A 483 -18.99 -23.63 33.58
CA ARG A 483 -18.13 -24.33 32.62
C ARG A 483 -18.93 -24.79 31.40
N GLY A 484 -18.62 -24.21 30.23
CA GLY A 484 -19.15 -24.61 28.93
C GLY A 484 -20.13 -23.62 28.30
N GLU A 485 -20.46 -22.51 28.98
CA GLU A 485 -21.30 -21.45 28.42
C GLU A 485 -20.46 -20.23 28.02
N GLU A 486 -20.81 -19.63 26.88
CA GLU A 486 -20.27 -18.34 26.43
C GLU A 486 -20.90 -17.21 27.27
N VAL A 487 -20.06 -16.31 27.81
CA VAL A 487 -20.46 -15.09 28.53
C VAL A 487 -20.19 -13.88 27.65
N VAL A 488 -21.27 -13.21 27.24
CA VAL A 488 -21.19 -12.03 26.37
C VAL A 488 -21.54 -10.76 27.14
N PHE A 489 -20.60 -9.83 27.20
CA PHE A 489 -20.80 -8.50 27.76
C PHE A 489 -21.31 -7.52 26.70
N VAL A 490 -22.33 -6.77 27.05
CA VAL A 490 -23.02 -5.82 26.17
C VAL A 490 -22.96 -4.46 26.83
N ASP A 491 -22.33 -3.51 26.16
CA ASP A 491 -22.18 -2.12 26.59
C ASP A 491 -22.92 -1.16 25.64
N GLY A 492 -22.90 0.13 26.00
CA GLY A 492 -23.48 1.22 25.21
C GLY A 492 -22.64 1.62 24.01
N SER A 493 -21.36 1.25 24.00
CA SER A 493 -20.40 1.64 22.96
C SER A 493 -20.21 0.60 21.85
N ARG A 494 -21.04 -0.44 21.83
CA ARG A 494 -21.15 -1.34 20.68
C ARG A 494 -21.34 -0.48 19.42
N PRO A 495 -20.52 -0.69 18.38
CA PRO A 495 -20.68 0.05 17.16
C PRO A 495 -22.02 -0.45 16.61
N ALA A 496 -23.06 0.39 16.72
CA ALA A 496 -24.13 0.32 15.76
C ALA A 496 -23.41 0.34 14.41
N GLY A 497 -23.35 -0.81 13.74
CA GLY A 497 -22.54 -0.97 12.53
C GLY A 497 -22.78 0.24 11.65
N ALA A 498 -21.70 0.94 11.28
CA ALA A 498 -21.80 2.20 10.55
C ALA A 498 -22.80 2.00 9.41
N ALA A 499 -23.93 2.73 9.46
CA ALA A 499 -25.05 2.52 8.54
C ALA A 499 -24.63 2.70 7.08
N ASP A 500 -23.49 3.36 6.85
CA ASP A 500 -22.83 3.48 5.57
C ASP A 500 -21.28 3.44 5.67
N PRO A 501 -20.59 3.06 4.57
CA PRO A 501 -19.12 2.98 4.53
C PRO A 501 -18.40 4.31 4.84
N ALA A 502 -19.07 5.46 4.65
CA ALA A 502 -18.49 6.77 4.91
C ALA A 502 -18.31 7.01 6.41
N ALA A 503 -19.32 6.70 7.22
CA ALA A 503 -19.20 6.75 8.67
C ALA A 503 -18.11 5.78 9.16
N SER A 504 -17.92 4.62 8.55
CA SER A 504 -16.82 3.70 8.94
C SER A 504 -15.42 4.29 8.72
N ILE A 505 -15.21 5.03 7.62
CA ILE A 505 -13.93 5.70 7.33
C ILE A 505 -13.68 6.88 8.27
N GLU A 506 -14.74 7.62 8.61
CA GLU A 506 -14.68 8.75 9.55
C GLU A 506 -14.35 8.28 10.97
N HIS A 507 -15.05 7.27 11.47
CA HIS A 507 -14.82 6.72 12.83
C HIS A 507 -13.48 5.99 12.97
N SER A 508 -12.90 5.49 11.87
CA SER A 508 -11.58 4.85 11.91
C SER A 508 -10.42 5.85 11.83
N HIS A 509 -10.70 7.16 11.73
CA HIS A 509 -9.70 8.21 11.53
C HIS A 509 -8.76 7.96 10.33
N LEU A 510 -9.21 7.18 9.34
CA LEU A 510 -8.42 6.84 8.13
C LEU A 510 -8.50 7.91 7.05
N THR A 511 -9.33 8.93 7.23
CA THR A 511 -9.52 10.06 6.30
C THR A 511 -8.21 10.72 5.87
N PRO A 512 -7.24 11.02 6.77
CA PRO A 512 -5.96 11.64 6.38
C PRO A 512 -5.13 10.72 5.47
N ALA A 513 -5.08 9.43 5.77
CA ALA A 513 -4.35 8.44 4.98
C ALA A 513 -4.96 8.27 3.59
N LEU A 514 -6.30 8.30 3.48
CA LEU A 514 -7.00 8.22 2.20
C LEU A 514 -6.75 9.47 1.32
N ILE A 515 -6.76 10.67 1.92
CA ILE A 515 -6.42 11.91 1.24
C ILE A 515 -4.98 11.87 0.75
N GLN A 516 -4.04 11.45 1.59
CA GLN A 516 -2.63 11.31 1.22
C GLN A 516 -2.45 10.35 0.04
N LEU A 517 -3.15 9.21 0.03
CA LEU A 517 -3.14 8.27 -1.08
C LEU A 517 -3.68 8.89 -2.37
N LEU A 518 -4.79 9.63 -2.30
CA LEU A 518 -5.37 10.31 -3.46
C LEU A 518 -4.44 11.39 -4.03
N VAL A 519 -3.79 12.18 -3.17
CA VAL A 519 -2.79 13.18 -3.57
C VAL A 519 -1.60 12.50 -4.24
N LEU A 520 -1.10 11.39 -3.68
CA LEU A 520 -0.01 10.61 -4.24
C LEU A 520 -0.35 10.08 -5.64
N VAL A 521 -1.55 9.52 -5.82
CA VAL A 521 -2.04 9.05 -7.11
C VAL A 521 -2.17 10.24 -8.08
N GLY A 522 -2.72 11.37 -7.65
CA GLY A 522 -2.82 12.58 -8.46
C GLY A 522 -1.45 13.09 -8.93
N LEU A 523 -0.47 13.16 -8.03
CA LEU A 523 0.91 13.52 -8.32
C LEU A 523 1.56 12.52 -9.28
N LEU A 524 1.33 11.22 -9.11
CA LEU A 524 1.83 10.19 -10.01
C LEU A 524 1.30 10.39 -11.44
N TYR A 525 0.02 10.73 -11.60
CA TYR A 525 -0.57 11.01 -12.91
C TYR A 525 -0.09 12.35 -13.51
N LEU A 526 0.12 13.37 -12.69
CA LEU A 526 0.73 14.64 -13.12
C LEU A 526 2.19 14.41 -13.57
N TRP A 527 2.96 13.65 -12.79
CA TRP A 527 4.36 13.33 -13.06
C TRP A 527 4.54 12.45 -14.30
N ARG A 528 3.67 11.46 -14.50
CA ARG A 528 3.70 10.57 -15.66
C ARG A 528 3.35 11.28 -16.98
N GLY A 529 2.97 12.56 -16.91
CA GLY A 529 2.72 13.42 -18.06
C GLY A 529 1.48 12.99 -18.81
N ALA A 530 0.35 13.66 -18.54
CA ALA A 530 -0.77 13.62 -19.47
C ALA A 530 -0.24 14.03 -20.85
N ARG A 531 -0.30 13.12 -21.84
CA ARG A 531 0.15 13.41 -23.21
C ARG A 531 -0.69 14.57 -23.76
N PHE A 532 -0.17 15.78 -23.66
CA PHE A 532 -0.78 16.97 -24.25
C PHE A 532 -0.57 16.94 -25.76
N GLY A 533 -1.48 16.27 -26.47
CA GLY A 533 -1.58 16.39 -27.91
C GLY A 533 -2.01 15.12 -28.62
N ARG A 534 -2.71 15.29 -29.75
CA ARG A 534 -2.94 14.19 -30.70
C ARG A 534 -1.59 13.76 -31.27
N PRO A 535 -1.30 12.44 -31.34
CA PRO A 535 -0.10 11.94 -31.99
C PRO A 535 -0.06 12.47 -33.42
N ARG A 536 0.89 13.35 -33.72
CA ARG A 536 1.14 13.79 -35.09
C ARG A 536 1.81 12.62 -35.82
N PRO A 537 1.29 12.22 -37.01
CA PRO A 537 2.02 11.27 -37.84
C PRO A 537 3.41 11.85 -38.12
N LEU A 538 4.44 11.02 -37.93
CA LEU A 538 5.80 11.39 -38.31
C LEU A 538 5.76 11.77 -39.80
N PRO A 539 6.33 12.92 -40.21
CA PRO A 539 6.43 13.25 -41.62
C PRO A 539 7.13 12.10 -42.33
N ALA A 540 6.50 11.58 -43.39
CA ALA A 540 7.10 10.53 -44.20
C ALA A 540 8.52 10.97 -44.59
N PRO A 541 9.55 10.13 -44.41
CA PRO A 541 10.91 10.50 -44.76
C PRO A 541 10.94 10.88 -46.24
N SER A 542 11.16 12.17 -46.55
CA SER A 542 11.50 12.54 -47.92
C SER A 542 12.83 11.86 -48.25
N ARG A 543 12.90 11.17 -49.39
CA ARG A 543 14.15 10.58 -49.91
C ARG A 543 15.19 11.70 -49.89
N ARG A 544 16.15 11.64 -48.95
CA ARG A 544 17.32 12.51 -48.99
C ARG A 544 17.94 12.31 -50.36
N ALA A 545 18.11 13.40 -51.11
CA ALA A 545 18.62 13.33 -52.47
C ALA A 545 19.91 12.51 -52.48
N PHE A 546 19.98 11.46 -53.30
CA PHE A 546 21.16 10.61 -53.53
C PHE A 546 22.48 11.42 -53.65
N VAL A 547 22.36 12.64 -54.17
CA VAL A 547 23.42 13.66 -54.24
C VAL A 547 24.10 13.96 -52.89
N GLN A 548 23.36 13.96 -51.78
CA GLN A 548 23.93 14.20 -50.44
C GLN A 548 24.82 13.03 -50.00
N HIS A 549 24.41 11.79 -50.28
CA HIS A 549 25.23 10.61 -49.99
C HIS A 549 26.50 10.59 -50.85
N ALA A 550 26.37 10.85 -52.16
CA ALA A 550 27.51 10.94 -53.06
C ALA A 550 28.52 12.03 -52.63
N ARG A 551 28.03 13.21 -52.21
CA ARG A 551 28.90 14.28 -51.68
C ARG A 551 29.59 13.88 -50.38
N ALA A 552 28.89 13.22 -49.46
CA ALA A 552 29.48 12.74 -48.21
C ALA A 552 30.59 11.71 -48.48
N MET A 553 30.38 10.80 -49.44
CA MET A 553 31.39 9.81 -49.82
C MET A 553 32.59 10.45 -50.51
N ALA A 554 32.37 11.40 -51.42
CA ALA A 554 33.46 12.15 -52.04
C ALA A 554 34.30 12.92 -51.00
N GLN A 555 33.66 13.53 -49.99
CA GLN A 555 34.37 14.19 -48.89
C GLN A 555 35.19 13.19 -48.05
N HIS A 556 34.71 11.96 -47.88
CA HIS A 556 35.44 10.93 -47.14
C HIS A 556 36.72 10.51 -47.87
N TYR A 557 36.64 10.22 -49.18
CA TYR A 557 37.82 9.93 -50.00
C TYR A 557 38.81 11.10 -50.03
N ALA A 558 38.30 12.34 -50.12
CA ALA A 558 39.15 13.53 -50.10
C ALA A 558 39.88 13.72 -48.76
N ARG A 559 39.21 13.48 -47.61
CA ARG A 559 39.84 13.57 -46.28
C ARG A 559 40.85 12.46 -46.03
N ALA A 560 40.62 11.27 -46.58
CA ALA A 560 41.51 10.13 -46.45
C ALA A 560 42.75 10.20 -47.38
N GLY A 561 42.85 11.22 -48.25
CA GLY A 561 43.91 11.30 -49.27
C GLY A 561 43.82 10.20 -50.32
N ALA A 562 42.70 9.47 -50.42
CA ALA A 562 42.52 8.28 -51.24
C ALA A 562 41.88 8.59 -52.61
N ARG A 563 42.33 9.68 -53.26
CA ARG A 563 41.78 10.14 -54.55
C ARG A 563 42.15 9.20 -55.69
N ASP A 564 43.38 8.69 -55.70
CA ASP A 564 43.85 7.70 -56.67
C ASP A 564 43.00 6.43 -56.65
N HIS A 565 42.58 5.99 -55.45
CA HIS A 565 41.69 4.85 -55.30
C HIS A 565 40.31 5.11 -55.91
N ALA A 566 39.73 6.29 -55.68
CA ALA A 566 38.45 6.67 -56.26
C ALA A 566 38.52 6.73 -57.80
N ALA A 567 39.61 7.27 -58.37
CA ALA A 567 39.84 7.29 -59.81
C ALA A 567 40.02 5.88 -60.39
N THR A 568 40.74 5.00 -59.70
CA THR A 568 40.93 3.59 -60.09
C THR A 568 39.59 2.85 -60.17
N VAL A 569 38.77 2.98 -59.12
CA VAL A 569 37.43 2.36 -59.06
C VAL A 569 36.54 2.91 -60.17
N TYR A 570 36.57 4.22 -60.42
CA TYR A 570 35.80 4.83 -61.49
C TYR A 570 36.24 4.35 -62.88
N CYS A 571 37.55 4.28 -63.16
CA CYS A 571 38.05 3.81 -64.45
C CYS A 571 37.64 2.36 -64.72
N ARG A 572 37.73 1.49 -63.70
CA ARG A 572 37.27 0.10 -63.81
C ARG A 572 35.79 0.01 -64.11
N TRP A 573 34.97 0.73 -63.34
CA TRP A 573 33.53 0.78 -63.54
C TRP A 573 33.17 1.33 -64.93
N ALA A 574 33.81 2.41 -65.38
CA ALA A 574 33.56 3.01 -66.68
C ALA A 574 33.92 2.04 -67.84
N LEU A 575 35.03 1.33 -67.74
CA LEU A 575 35.42 0.31 -68.73
C LEU A 575 34.45 -0.87 -68.77
N GLU A 576 33.99 -1.35 -67.62
CA GLU A 576 32.96 -2.40 -67.53
C GLU A 576 31.65 -1.92 -68.16
N ARG A 577 31.24 -0.69 -67.86
CA ARG A 577 30.01 -0.10 -68.37
C ARG A 577 30.04 0.08 -69.89
N LEU A 578 31.15 0.59 -70.43
CA LEU A 578 31.37 0.70 -71.88
C LEU A 578 31.32 -0.67 -72.56
N ARG A 579 31.91 -1.71 -71.96
CA ARG A 579 31.84 -3.09 -72.50
C ARG A 579 30.42 -3.63 -72.52
N GLU A 580 29.67 -3.44 -71.44
CA GLU A 580 28.25 -3.83 -71.38
C GLU A 580 27.44 -3.14 -72.47
N GLN A 581 27.65 -1.84 -72.66
CA GLN A 581 26.91 -1.05 -73.66
C GLN A 581 27.34 -1.37 -75.09
N SER A 582 28.62 -1.66 -75.36
CA SER A 582 29.15 -2.03 -76.68
C SER A 582 28.92 -3.47 -77.10
N GLY A 583 28.40 -4.32 -76.21
CA GLY A 583 28.23 -5.74 -76.46
C GLY A 583 29.58 -6.48 -76.52
N ARG A 584 29.62 -7.62 -77.21
CA ARG A 584 30.78 -8.54 -77.22
C ARG A 584 31.92 -7.99 -78.10
N ALA A 585 32.62 -6.98 -77.61
CA ALA A 585 33.81 -6.42 -78.25
C ALA A 585 35.05 -7.25 -77.90
N ASP A 586 35.78 -7.72 -78.92
CA ASP A 586 37.05 -8.42 -78.74
C ASP A 586 38.16 -7.43 -78.35
N GLY A 587 38.33 -7.24 -77.04
CA GLY A 587 39.39 -6.43 -76.46
C GLY A 587 39.21 -4.90 -76.61
N LEU A 588 40.21 -4.15 -76.17
CA LEU A 588 40.16 -2.67 -76.15
C LEU A 588 40.03 -2.06 -77.55
N SER A 589 40.67 -2.65 -78.56
CA SER A 589 40.59 -2.16 -79.96
C SER A 589 39.20 -2.34 -80.56
N GLY A 590 38.51 -3.44 -80.25
CA GLY A 590 37.12 -3.66 -80.65
C GLY A 590 36.17 -2.68 -79.95
N LEU A 591 36.40 -2.46 -78.64
CA LEU A 591 35.63 -1.53 -77.84
C LEU A 591 35.78 -0.08 -78.36
N ALA A 592 37.01 0.35 -78.64
CA ALA A 592 37.31 1.67 -79.16
C ALA A 592 36.57 1.96 -80.47
N ARG A 593 36.54 0.99 -81.40
CA ARG A 593 35.85 1.14 -82.70
C ARG A 593 34.33 1.22 -82.53
N SER A 594 33.76 0.41 -81.64
CA SER A 594 32.32 0.41 -81.37
C SER A 594 31.87 1.73 -80.73
N VAL A 595 32.59 2.18 -79.71
CA VAL A 595 32.33 3.46 -79.02
C VAL A 595 32.53 4.64 -79.97
N ALA A 596 33.60 4.64 -80.77
CA ALA A 596 33.86 5.69 -81.76
C ALA A 596 32.75 5.79 -82.83
N HIS A 597 32.25 4.65 -83.32
CA HIS A 597 31.15 4.62 -84.27
C HIS A 597 29.85 5.21 -83.71
N ARG A 598 29.55 4.98 -82.42
CA ARG A 598 28.33 5.50 -81.79
C ARG A 598 28.43 6.96 -81.39
N THR A 599 29.56 7.36 -80.84
CA THR A 599 29.80 8.74 -80.36
C THR A 599 30.24 9.70 -81.45
N GLY A 600 30.63 9.21 -82.63
CA GLY A 600 31.18 10.03 -83.72
C GLY A 600 32.60 10.55 -83.46
N ARG A 601 33.28 10.07 -82.41
CA ARG A 601 34.67 10.44 -82.08
C ARG A 601 35.68 9.72 -82.95
N ASP A 602 36.89 10.29 -83.03
CA ASP A 602 38.03 9.62 -83.66
C ASP A 602 38.42 8.35 -82.91
N ALA A 603 38.51 7.23 -83.64
CA ALA A 603 38.79 5.92 -83.07
C ALA A 603 40.17 5.83 -82.40
N THR A 604 41.15 6.60 -82.89
CA THR A 604 42.50 6.63 -82.30
C THR A 604 42.49 7.35 -80.96
N ALA A 605 41.77 8.47 -80.86
CA ALA A 605 41.58 9.20 -79.61
C ALA A 605 40.85 8.37 -78.54
N VAL A 606 39.78 7.66 -78.92
CA VAL A 606 39.04 6.76 -78.00
C VAL A 606 39.94 5.61 -77.56
N MET A 607 40.68 4.98 -78.47
CA MET A 607 41.60 3.90 -78.13
C MET A 607 42.67 4.35 -77.12
N ARG A 608 43.25 5.53 -77.33
CA ARG A 608 44.24 6.09 -76.39
C ARG A 608 43.64 6.28 -75.00
N LEU A 609 42.45 6.89 -74.91
CA LEU A 609 41.76 7.09 -73.63
C LEU A 609 41.45 5.75 -72.93
N LEU A 610 41.01 4.73 -73.68
CA LEU A 610 40.73 3.41 -73.12
C LEU A 610 41.99 2.69 -72.63
N VAL A 611 43.12 2.85 -73.31
CA VAL A 611 44.41 2.30 -72.87
C VAL A 611 44.90 3.00 -71.59
N GLU A 612 44.83 4.33 -71.55
CA GLU A 612 45.18 5.11 -70.35
C GLU A 612 44.27 4.75 -69.17
N ALA A 613 42.96 4.64 -69.39
CA ALA A 613 41.99 4.20 -68.38
C ALA A 613 42.23 2.76 -67.91
N HIS A 614 42.63 1.85 -68.79
CA HIS A 614 42.94 0.47 -68.42
C HIS A 614 44.22 0.40 -67.57
N GLY A 615 45.26 1.15 -67.94
CA GLY A 615 46.46 1.31 -67.12
C GLY A 615 46.13 1.83 -65.73
N ALA A 616 45.32 2.89 -65.65
CA ALA A 616 44.88 3.47 -64.38
C ALA A 616 44.00 2.53 -63.54
N ALA A 617 43.22 1.65 -64.18
CA ALA A 617 42.37 0.68 -63.48
C ALA A 617 43.17 -0.49 -62.88
N GLU A 618 44.30 -0.86 -63.48
CA GLU A 618 45.18 -1.95 -63.01
C GLU A 618 46.24 -1.46 -62.02
N SER A 619 46.91 -0.34 -62.33
CA SER A 619 48.09 0.13 -61.60
C SER A 619 47.87 1.44 -60.84
N GLY A 620 46.69 2.05 -60.95
CA GLY A 620 46.41 3.41 -60.44
C GLY A 620 46.84 4.52 -61.41
N PRO A 621 46.28 5.74 -61.28
CA PRO A 621 46.69 6.88 -62.11
C PRO A 621 48.12 7.34 -61.78
N GLU A 622 48.82 7.93 -62.76
CA GLU A 622 50.19 8.42 -62.57
C GLU A 622 50.26 9.65 -61.64
N SER A 623 49.18 10.42 -61.56
CA SER A 623 49.03 11.55 -60.65
C SER A 623 47.57 11.88 -60.35
N ASP A 624 47.31 12.57 -59.24
CA ASP A 624 46.00 13.12 -58.85
C ASP A 624 45.33 13.91 -60.00
N THR A 625 46.12 14.71 -60.73
CA THR A 625 45.65 15.51 -61.87
C THR A 625 45.29 14.65 -63.08
N ASP A 626 46.05 13.58 -63.31
CA ASP A 626 45.80 12.65 -64.40
C ASP A 626 44.56 11.79 -64.12
N GLY A 627 44.40 11.30 -62.88
CA GLY A 627 43.19 10.59 -62.45
C GLY A 627 41.92 11.42 -62.61
N LEU A 628 41.95 12.71 -62.25
CA LEU A 628 40.81 13.62 -62.46
C LEU A 628 40.53 13.89 -63.95
N ARG A 629 41.57 14.02 -64.77
CA ARG A 629 41.43 14.18 -66.23
C ARG A 629 40.76 12.94 -66.83
N LEU A 630 41.24 11.73 -66.51
CA LEU A 630 40.68 10.47 -66.97
C LEU A 630 39.22 10.30 -66.56
N VAL A 631 38.89 10.56 -65.30
CA VAL A 631 37.49 10.50 -64.81
C VAL A 631 36.59 11.43 -65.59
N ARG A 632 37.02 12.67 -65.90
CA ARG A 632 36.22 13.62 -66.69
C ARG A 632 36.04 13.17 -68.13
N GLU A 633 37.13 12.78 -68.80
CA GLU A 633 37.08 12.35 -70.20
C GLU A 633 36.21 11.08 -70.37
N LEU A 634 36.31 10.12 -69.44
CA LEU A 634 35.45 8.93 -69.42
C LEU A 634 33.99 9.26 -69.08
N ALA A 635 33.74 10.19 -68.14
CA ALA A 635 32.37 10.63 -67.83
C ALA A 635 31.70 11.25 -69.04
N THR A 636 32.42 12.10 -69.79
CA THR A 636 31.93 12.71 -71.02
C THR A 636 31.67 11.64 -72.09
N LEU A 637 32.57 10.67 -72.24
CA LEU A 637 32.39 9.58 -73.19
C LEU A 637 31.14 8.73 -72.88
N LEU A 638 30.91 8.41 -71.60
CA LEU A 638 29.74 7.66 -71.14
C LEU A 638 28.43 8.45 -71.30
N SER A 639 28.44 9.78 -71.11
CA SER A 639 27.26 10.60 -71.35
C SER A 639 26.92 10.69 -72.84
N GLU A 640 27.92 10.86 -73.70
CA GLU A 640 27.72 10.91 -75.15
C GLU A 640 27.20 9.58 -75.68
N GLU A 641 27.75 8.45 -75.20
CA GLU A 641 27.28 7.13 -75.59
C GLU A 641 25.84 6.86 -75.16
N ARG A 642 25.41 7.39 -74.01
CA ARG A 642 24.03 7.23 -73.52
C ARG A 642 23.01 8.05 -74.33
N GLU A 643 23.44 9.15 -74.95
CA GLU A 643 22.59 10.01 -75.77
C GLU A 643 22.52 9.57 -77.25
N SER A 644 23.47 8.75 -77.71
CA SER A 644 23.50 8.11 -79.03
C SER A 644 22.79 6.77 -79.08
#